data_AF-A0AAV2J801-F1
#
_entry.id   AF-A0AAV2J801-F1
#
_cell.length_a   1.000
_cell.length_b   1.000
_cell.length_c   1.000
_cell.angle_alpha   90.00
_cell.angle_beta   90.00
_cell.angle_gamma   90.00
#
_symmetry.space_group_name_H-M   'P 1'
#
loop_
_entity.id
_entity.type
_entity.pdbx_description
1 polymer ?
#
loop_
_entity_poly.entity_id
_entity_poly.type
_entity_poly.pdbx_seq_one_letter_code
_entity_poly.pdbx_strand_id
1 'polypeptide(L)'
;MNFEQLPEPRLTAPEPRSQLLSRDSQLLSRDSQLLSRDSQLLSRDSQLLSRDSQLLSRDSQLLSRDSQLLSRDSQLLSRDSQLLSRDSQLLSRDSQLLSRDSQLLSRDSQLLSRDSQLLSRDSQLLSRDSQLLSRDSQLLSRDSQLLIILNPIGWTVKEVICSLLLSPLKCGFGEGMEHPIHRGETMPVGLHDRSLVEDDDAHMKVALGYGDMGISAHLQASKTGNTRFFTSNTHSSVVLQGFDQLRIEGLLCDVTLVAGDGDEAFPVHRAMMASSSDYFKAMFTGGMKEQDLMCIKLHGVNRIGLKKIIDFIYTAKLSLNMENLQDTLEAASFLQILPVLDFCKVFLISGVSLDNCVEVGRIANTYNLTEVDKYVNNFILKNFPSLLGTGEFVKLPFERLAFVLSSNSLKHCSELDLFKAACRWLRFEDGRMDYASKLMKNIRFPLMNPQELINHVQTVDFMRTDNTCVNLLLEASNYQMMPYMQPVMQSERTAIRSDSAHLVTLGGVLRQQLVVSKELRLFDEKAHEWKALAPMDAPRYQHGIAVIGNFLYVVGGQSNYDTKGKTAVDTVFRYDPRYNKWMQVACLNEKRTFFHLSALKGHLYAVGGRNAAGELATVECYNPRTNEWTYVAKMNEPHYGHAGTVYGGYMYISGGITHDTFQKELMCFDPDADKWTQKAPMTTVRGLHCMCTVGDRLYVIGGNHFRGTSDYDDVLSCEYYSPALDLWTPIAAMLRGQSDVGVAVFENKIYVVGGYSWNNRCMVEIVQKYDPEKDEWHKVFDLPESLGGIRACTLTVFPPDDLSGSPSRESPLSAP
;
A
#
# COMPACT_ATOMS: atom_id res chain seq x y z
N MET A 1 14.48 -60.78 -79.66
CA MET A 1 13.61 -60.34 -80.76
C MET A 1 12.80 -59.18 -80.21
N ASN A 2 12.96 -57.91 -80.55
CA ASN A 2 13.21 -57.16 -81.80
C ASN A 2 13.75 -55.76 -81.37
N PHE A 3 14.45 -54.88 -82.12
CA PHE A 3 15.05 -54.80 -83.47
C PHE A 3 16.07 -53.63 -83.41
N GLU A 4 17.10 -53.67 -84.26
CA GLU A 4 18.20 -52.68 -84.44
C GLU A 4 17.78 -51.36 -85.15
N GLN A 5 18.67 -50.35 -85.18
CA GLN A 5 19.25 -49.79 -86.43
C GLN A 5 20.35 -48.71 -86.23
N LEU A 6 21.39 -48.77 -87.10
CA LEU A 6 22.44 -47.78 -87.38
C LEU A 6 22.85 -47.88 -88.87
N PRO A 7 23.40 -46.81 -89.49
CA PRO A 7 24.40 -46.99 -90.57
C PRO A 7 25.59 -45.97 -90.59
N GLU A 8 26.67 -46.36 -91.30
CA GLU A 8 28.05 -45.79 -91.47
C GLU A 8 28.20 -44.46 -92.26
N PRO A 9 29.43 -43.87 -92.39
CA PRO A 9 30.17 -43.92 -93.69
C PRO A 9 31.74 -43.75 -93.75
N ARG A 10 32.36 -44.35 -94.79
CA ARG A 10 33.47 -44.03 -95.77
C ARG A 10 34.77 -43.21 -95.47
N LEU A 11 35.87 -43.63 -96.16
CA LEU A 11 37.28 -43.15 -96.18
C LEU A 11 37.74 -42.48 -97.53
N THR A 12 38.73 -41.57 -97.50
CA THR A 12 39.62 -41.12 -98.63
C THR A 12 41.05 -40.71 -98.15
N ALA A 13 42.05 -40.69 -99.06
CA ALA A 13 43.53 -40.84 -98.89
C ALA A 13 44.40 -39.52 -98.84
N PRO A 14 45.77 -39.54 -98.63
CA PRO A 14 46.54 -38.57 -97.80
C PRO A 14 47.53 -37.55 -98.47
N GLU A 15 48.00 -36.57 -97.67
CA GLU A 15 49.04 -35.51 -97.92
C GLU A 15 50.47 -35.84 -97.36
N PRO A 16 51.57 -35.16 -97.80
CA PRO A 16 52.97 -35.62 -97.62
C PRO A 16 53.70 -35.25 -96.31
N ARG A 17 54.55 -36.17 -95.85
CA ARG A 17 55.23 -36.33 -94.52
C ARG A 17 56.07 -35.18 -93.93
N SER A 18 56.48 -34.14 -94.65
CA SER A 18 57.45 -33.17 -94.13
C SER A 18 56.86 -32.10 -93.19
N GLN A 19 55.56 -31.77 -93.36
CA GLN A 19 54.85 -30.82 -92.49
C GLN A 19 54.41 -31.44 -91.15
N LEU A 20 54.30 -32.77 -91.08
CA LEU A 20 53.96 -33.49 -89.85
C LEU A 20 55.11 -33.45 -88.84
N LEU A 21 56.35 -33.69 -89.28
CA LEU A 21 57.52 -33.75 -88.40
C LEU A 21 57.85 -32.42 -87.70
N SER A 22 57.63 -31.28 -88.37
CA SER A 22 57.84 -29.96 -87.75
C SER A 22 56.75 -29.60 -86.74
N ARG A 23 55.50 -30.00 -87.01
CA ARG A 23 54.37 -29.85 -86.08
C ARG A 23 54.55 -30.71 -84.83
N ASP A 24 54.98 -31.95 -84.99
CA ASP A 24 55.22 -32.87 -83.88
C ASP A 24 56.35 -32.36 -82.97
N SER A 25 57.41 -31.80 -83.55
CA SER A 25 58.52 -31.21 -82.78
C SER A 25 58.08 -29.96 -81.99
N GLN A 26 57.23 -29.12 -82.57
CA GLN A 26 56.67 -27.95 -81.87
C GLN A 26 55.69 -28.37 -80.77
N LEU A 27 54.86 -29.39 -81.01
CA LEU A 27 53.94 -29.94 -80.00
C LEU A 27 54.72 -30.53 -78.81
N LEU A 28 55.74 -31.34 -79.05
CA LEU A 28 56.59 -31.91 -78.00
C LEU A 28 57.27 -30.83 -77.13
N SER A 29 57.70 -29.72 -77.75
CA SER A 29 58.28 -28.59 -77.00
C SER A 29 57.25 -27.87 -76.12
N ARG A 30 56.00 -27.74 -76.61
CA ARG A 30 54.90 -27.14 -75.87
C ARG A 30 54.45 -28.01 -74.71
N ASP A 31 54.35 -29.32 -74.93
CA ASP A 31 53.98 -30.29 -73.90
C ASP A 31 55.04 -30.32 -72.79
N SER A 32 56.32 -30.25 -73.15
CA SER A 32 57.42 -30.14 -72.17
C SER A 32 57.32 -28.86 -71.33
N GLN A 33 56.95 -27.73 -71.93
CA GLN A 33 56.73 -26.48 -71.20
C GLN A 33 55.49 -26.52 -70.30
N LEU A 34 54.40 -27.15 -70.76
CA LEU A 34 53.19 -27.36 -69.95
C LEU A 34 53.48 -28.25 -68.74
N LEU A 35 54.15 -29.38 -68.93
CA LEU A 35 54.56 -30.27 -67.84
C LEU A 35 55.44 -29.55 -66.79
N SER A 36 56.32 -28.65 -67.24
CA SER A 36 57.14 -27.84 -66.33
C SER A 36 56.31 -26.84 -65.51
N ARG A 37 55.27 -26.24 -66.11
CA ARG A 37 54.35 -25.33 -65.42
C ARG A 37 53.45 -26.08 -64.45
N ASP A 38 52.93 -27.23 -64.83
CA ASP A 38 52.10 -28.06 -63.96
C ASP A 38 52.90 -28.55 -62.74
N SER A 39 54.17 -28.90 -62.94
CA SER A 39 55.09 -29.24 -61.83
C SER A 39 55.30 -28.06 -60.87
N GLN A 40 55.42 -26.83 -61.40
CA GLN A 40 55.54 -25.62 -60.57
C GLN A 40 54.24 -25.29 -59.82
N LEU A 41 53.07 -25.48 -60.45
CA LEU A 41 51.77 -25.29 -59.81
C LEU A 41 51.57 -26.29 -58.67
N LEU A 42 51.85 -27.58 -58.90
CA LEU A 42 51.78 -28.61 -57.87
C LEU A 42 52.70 -28.30 -56.67
N SER A 43 53.88 -27.73 -56.93
CA SER A 43 54.79 -27.31 -55.86
C SER A 43 54.24 -26.14 -55.03
N ARG A 44 53.55 -25.18 -55.67
CA ARG A 44 52.89 -24.06 -54.99
C ARG A 44 51.67 -24.51 -54.19
N ASP A 45 50.86 -25.41 -54.76
CA ASP A 45 49.70 -25.96 -54.06
C ASP A 45 50.12 -26.75 -52.82
N SER A 46 51.23 -27.51 -52.91
CA SER A 46 51.83 -28.19 -51.76
C SER A 46 52.30 -27.21 -50.68
N GLN A 47 52.86 -26.06 -51.06
CA GLN A 47 53.26 -25.02 -50.11
C GLN A 47 52.06 -24.33 -49.46
N LEU A 48 50.98 -24.07 -50.21
CA LEU A 48 49.75 -23.50 -49.68
C LEU A 48 49.09 -24.45 -48.68
N LEU A 49 48.96 -25.73 -49.02
CA LEU A 49 48.43 -26.77 -48.11
C LEU A 49 49.25 -26.84 -46.80
N SER A 50 50.57 -26.69 -46.88
CA SER A 50 51.43 -26.66 -45.68
C SER A 50 51.17 -25.42 -44.80
N ARG A 51 50.89 -24.26 -45.40
CA ARG A 51 50.56 -23.03 -44.67
C ARG A 51 49.16 -23.12 -44.04
N ASP A 52 48.19 -23.65 -44.76
CA ASP A 52 46.83 -23.84 -44.23
C ASP A 52 46.84 -24.81 -43.05
N SER A 53 47.64 -25.87 -43.13
CA SER A 53 47.84 -26.80 -42.00
C SER A 53 48.46 -26.11 -40.78
N GLN A 54 49.40 -25.19 -40.99
CA GLN A 54 50.00 -24.39 -39.89
C GLN A 54 49.00 -23.40 -39.29
N LEU A 55 48.15 -22.77 -40.10
CA LEU A 55 47.10 -21.86 -39.62
C LEU A 55 46.06 -22.61 -38.78
N LEU A 56 45.57 -23.76 -39.27
CA LEU A 56 44.66 -24.63 -38.52
C LEU A 56 45.24 -25.06 -37.17
N SER A 57 46.55 -25.33 -37.11
CA SER A 57 47.21 -25.67 -35.85
C SER A 57 47.27 -24.48 -34.87
N ARG A 58 47.44 -23.25 -35.36
CA ARG A 58 47.41 -22.04 -34.53
C ARG A 58 46.01 -21.72 -34.03
N ASP A 59 45.00 -21.86 -34.88
CA ASP A 59 43.60 -21.65 -34.50
C ASP A 59 43.17 -22.66 -33.42
N SER A 60 43.61 -23.91 -33.55
CA SER A 60 43.38 -24.94 -32.52
C SER A 60 44.04 -24.58 -31.18
N GLN A 61 45.24 -23.98 -31.21
CA GLN A 61 45.92 -23.50 -30.01
C GLN A 61 45.21 -22.28 -29.38
N LEU A 62 44.70 -21.35 -30.18
CA LEU A 62 43.91 -20.21 -29.69
C LEU A 62 42.61 -20.67 -29.02
N LEU A 63 41.87 -21.56 -29.67
CA LEU A 63 40.65 -22.17 -29.10
C LEU A 63 40.92 -22.87 -27.77
N SER A 64 42.07 -23.54 -27.64
CA SER A 64 42.48 -24.16 -26.37
C SER A 64 42.77 -23.13 -25.27
N ARG A 65 43.35 -21.98 -25.61
CA ARG A 65 43.59 -20.88 -24.66
C ARG A 65 42.30 -20.20 -24.24
N ASP A 66 41.38 -19.95 -25.17
CA ASP A 66 40.08 -19.36 -24.88
C ASP A 66 39.27 -20.28 -23.96
N SER A 67 39.31 -21.59 -24.20
CA SER A 67 38.69 -22.59 -23.31
C SER A 67 39.29 -22.55 -21.89
N GLN A 68 40.60 -22.35 -21.76
CA GLN A 68 41.25 -22.20 -20.45
C GLN A 68 40.86 -20.89 -19.76
N LEU A 69 40.73 -19.78 -20.49
CA LEU A 69 40.27 -18.50 -19.93
C LEU A 69 38.83 -18.61 -19.43
N LEU A 70 37.92 -19.18 -20.23
CA LEU A 70 36.54 -19.44 -19.83
C LEU A 70 36.44 -20.30 -18.56
N SER A 71 37.32 -21.30 -18.43
CA SER A 71 37.37 -22.13 -17.21
C SER A 71 37.83 -21.34 -15.97
N ARG A 72 38.76 -20.38 -16.13
CA ARG A 72 39.20 -19.50 -15.05
C ARG A 72 38.13 -18.50 -14.66
N ASP A 73 37.44 -17.90 -15.63
CA ASP A 73 36.34 -16.98 -15.37
C ASP A 73 35.20 -17.69 -14.64
N SER A 74 34.89 -18.93 -15.01
CA SER A 74 33.92 -19.77 -14.30
C SER A 74 34.32 -20.04 -12.84
N GLN A 75 35.62 -20.26 -12.59
CA GLN A 75 36.14 -20.42 -11.23
C GLN A 75 36.08 -19.12 -10.42
N LEU A 76 36.34 -17.96 -11.03
CA LEU A 76 36.20 -16.66 -10.38
C LEU A 76 34.74 -16.38 -10.00
N LEU A 77 33.81 -16.60 -10.94
CA LEU A 77 32.37 -16.47 -10.68
C LEU A 77 31.91 -17.38 -9.53
N SER A 78 32.45 -18.60 -9.43
CA SER A 78 32.14 -19.51 -8.32
C SER A 78 32.65 -18.99 -6.97
N ARG A 79 33.82 -18.33 -6.94
CA ARG A 79 34.37 -17.71 -5.73
C ARG A 79 33.59 -16.48 -5.31
N ASP A 80 33.20 -15.63 -6.26
CA ASP A 80 32.38 -14.45 -5.99
C ASP A 80 31.00 -14.86 -5.44
N SER A 81 30.41 -15.93 -5.99
CA SER A 81 29.17 -16.52 -5.47
C SER A 81 29.32 -17.01 -4.02
N GLN A 82 30.46 -17.61 -3.67
CA GLN A 82 30.75 -18.02 -2.31
C GLN A 82 30.96 -16.82 -1.36
N LEU A 83 31.58 -15.74 -1.82
CA LEU A 83 31.74 -14.52 -1.03
C LEU A 83 30.37 -13.86 -0.76
N LEU A 84 29.52 -13.73 -1.77
CA LEU A 84 28.15 -13.23 -1.63
C LEU A 84 27.32 -14.07 -0.65
N SER A 85 27.53 -15.39 -0.64
CA SER A 85 26.87 -16.28 0.31
C SER A 85 27.31 -16.02 1.76
N ARG A 86 28.59 -15.70 1.99
CA ARG A 86 29.13 -15.34 3.31
C ARG A 86 28.64 -13.98 3.77
N ASP A 87 28.61 -12.99 2.89
CA ASP A 87 28.08 -11.66 3.21
C ASP A 87 26.59 -11.73 3.58
N SER A 88 25.81 -12.56 2.88
CA SER A 88 24.42 -12.83 3.22
C SER A 88 24.25 -13.49 4.60
N GLN A 89 25.18 -14.38 4.98
CA GLN A 89 25.19 -14.98 6.33
C GLN A 89 25.57 -13.96 7.41
N LEU A 90 26.45 -13.01 7.13
CA LEU A 90 26.77 -11.93 8.06
C LEU A 90 25.58 -10.98 8.26
N LEU A 91 24.94 -10.56 7.16
CA LEU A 91 23.74 -9.71 7.21
C LEU A 91 22.59 -10.36 8.00
N SER A 92 22.42 -11.69 7.88
CA SER A 92 21.40 -12.40 8.66
C SER A 92 21.73 -12.44 10.16
N ARG A 93 23.01 -12.56 10.53
CA ARG A 93 23.45 -12.44 11.94
C ARG A 93 23.23 -11.03 12.49
N ASP A 94 23.55 -9.99 11.72
CA ASP A 94 23.34 -8.60 12.13
C ASP A 94 21.84 -8.31 12.32
N SER A 95 20.98 -8.85 11.43
CA SER A 95 19.53 -8.75 11.56
C SER A 95 19.00 -9.44 12.82
N GLN A 96 19.56 -10.60 13.19
CA GLN A 96 19.23 -11.29 14.44
C GLN A 96 19.66 -10.49 15.67
N LEU A 97 20.83 -9.84 15.64
CA LEU A 97 21.27 -8.95 16.71
C LEU A 97 20.33 -7.76 16.88
N LEU A 98 19.98 -7.08 15.79
CA LEU A 98 19.01 -5.97 15.81
C LEU A 98 17.64 -6.39 16.35
N SER A 99 17.20 -7.62 16.05
CA SER A 99 15.95 -8.17 16.60
C SER A 99 16.01 -8.37 18.12
N ARG A 100 17.17 -8.79 18.64
CA ARG A 100 17.41 -8.95 20.08
C ARG A 100 17.45 -7.60 20.80
N ASP A 101 18.10 -6.61 20.19
CA ASP A 101 18.14 -5.24 20.74
C ASP A 101 16.74 -4.63 20.78
N SER A 102 15.93 -4.86 19.75
CA SER A 102 14.53 -4.40 19.73
C SER A 102 13.68 -5.07 20.81
N GLN A 103 13.89 -6.36 21.08
CA GLN A 103 13.23 -7.08 22.18
C GLN A 103 13.66 -6.54 23.55
N LEU A 104 14.94 -6.18 23.73
CA LEU A 104 15.42 -5.55 24.96
C LEU A 104 14.77 -4.18 25.16
N LEU A 105 14.74 -3.33 24.14
CA LEU A 105 14.07 -2.03 24.18
C LEU A 105 12.57 -2.15 24.52
N SER A 106 11.89 -3.18 24.00
CA SER A 106 10.48 -3.43 24.35
C SER A 106 10.30 -3.82 25.82
N ARG A 107 11.23 -4.59 26.39
CA ARG A 107 11.23 -4.95 27.82
C ARG A 107 11.48 -3.73 28.70
N ASP A 108 12.42 -2.87 28.31
CA ASP A 108 12.70 -1.63 29.03
C ASP A 108 11.49 -0.69 29.01
N SER A 109 10.79 -0.60 27.87
CA SER A 109 9.55 0.16 27.74
C SER A 109 8.44 -0.40 28.65
N GLN A 110 8.32 -1.73 28.76
CA GLN A 110 7.37 -2.35 29.69
C GLN A 110 7.73 -2.09 31.15
N LEU A 111 9.02 -2.07 31.51
CA LEU A 111 9.47 -1.71 32.87
C LEU A 111 9.13 -0.26 33.20
N LEU A 112 9.43 0.68 32.30
CA LEU A 112 9.06 2.09 32.43
C LEU A 112 7.54 2.28 32.59
N SER A 113 6.73 1.49 31.89
CA SER A 113 5.27 1.52 32.03
C SER A 113 4.81 1.04 33.42
N ARG A 114 5.48 0.03 34.00
CA ARG A 114 5.20 -0.45 35.36
C ARG A 114 5.62 0.55 36.42
N ASP A 115 6.77 1.21 36.24
CA ASP A 115 7.24 2.26 37.15
C ASP A 115 6.28 3.45 37.14
N SER A 116 5.77 3.83 35.97
CA SER A 116 4.74 4.88 35.83
C SER A 116 3.43 4.50 36.55
N GLN A 117 3.02 3.23 36.48
CA GLN A 117 1.85 2.73 37.21
C GLN A 117 2.07 2.74 38.72
N LEU A 118 3.26 2.39 39.21
CA LEU A 118 3.62 2.47 40.63
C LEU A 118 3.59 3.91 41.13
N LEU A 119 4.20 4.84 40.39
CA LEU A 119 4.14 6.28 40.70
C LEU A 119 2.70 6.81 40.77
N SER A 120 1.82 6.33 39.86
CA SER A 120 0.40 6.70 39.90
C SER A 120 -0.33 6.17 41.14
N ARG A 121 0.04 4.97 41.63
CA ARG A 121 -0.49 4.40 42.88
C ARG A 121 0.01 5.16 44.10
N ASP A 122 1.28 5.54 44.12
CA ASP A 122 1.86 6.32 45.20
C ASP A 122 1.21 7.71 45.29
N SER A 123 0.95 8.35 44.15
CA SER A 123 0.18 9.60 44.08
C SER A 123 -1.25 9.45 44.63
N GLN A 124 -1.92 8.34 44.33
CA GLN A 124 -3.25 8.04 44.88
C GLN A 124 -3.21 7.79 46.39
N LEU A 125 -2.18 7.12 46.90
CA LEU A 125 -1.98 6.93 48.35
C LEU A 125 -1.76 8.27 49.06
N LEU A 126 -0.87 9.12 48.52
CA LEU A 126 -0.66 10.47 49.04
C LEU A 126 -1.94 11.32 49.06
N SER A 127 -2.79 11.18 48.03
CA SER A 127 -4.09 11.86 47.99
C SER A 127 -5.04 11.36 49.07
N ARG A 128 -5.02 10.05 49.38
CA ARG A 128 -5.81 9.46 50.46
C ARG A 128 -5.29 9.90 51.82
N ASP A 129 -3.98 9.96 52.02
CA ASP A 129 -3.37 10.42 53.27
C ASP A 129 -3.71 11.91 53.52
N SER A 130 -3.70 12.73 52.48
CA SER A 130 -4.16 14.13 52.55
C SER A 130 -5.64 14.25 52.93
N GLN A 131 -6.50 13.38 52.39
CA GLN A 131 -7.91 13.32 52.76
C GLN A 131 -8.11 12.86 54.21
N LEU A 132 -7.31 11.89 54.69
CA LEU A 132 -7.33 11.45 56.09
C LEU A 132 -6.89 12.58 57.03
N LEU A 133 -5.80 13.27 56.72
CA LEU A 133 -5.35 14.46 57.46
C LEU A 133 -6.43 15.56 57.50
N SER A 134 -7.15 15.76 56.39
CA SER A 134 -8.27 16.72 56.36
C SER A 134 -9.43 16.29 57.26
N ARG A 135 -9.73 14.99 57.34
CA ARG A 135 -10.75 14.43 58.22
C ARG A 135 -10.33 14.51 59.68
N ASP A 136 -9.07 14.22 59.99
CA ASP A 136 -8.51 14.35 61.33
C ASP A 136 -8.54 15.81 61.78
N SER A 137 -8.23 16.77 60.90
CA SER A 137 -8.37 18.19 61.19
C SER A 137 -9.83 18.58 61.44
N GLN A 138 -10.79 18.00 60.72
CA GLN A 138 -12.22 18.23 60.96
C GLN A 138 -12.70 17.60 62.27
N LEU A 139 -12.20 16.41 62.63
CA LEU A 139 -12.48 15.77 63.91
C LEU A 139 -11.90 16.59 65.07
N LEU A 140 -10.65 17.04 64.97
CA LEU A 140 -10.05 17.98 65.91
C LEU A 140 -10.86 19.27 66.04
N SER A 141 -11.40 19.81 64.94
CA SER A 141 -12.26 20.99 64.99
C SER A 141 -13.60 20.72 65.71
N ARG A 142 -14.16 19.51 65.55
CA ARG A 142 -15.37 19.07 66.24
C ARG A 142 -15.12 18.78 67.71
N ASP A 143 -13.99 18.17 68.05
CA ASP A 143 -13.57 17.94 69.43
C ASP A 143 -13.28 19.28 70.14
N SER A 144 -12.71 20.25 69.42
CA SER A 144 -12.57 21.63 69.90
C SER A 144 -13.93 22.28 70.17
N GLN A 145 -14.92 22.08 69.28
CA GLN A 145 -16.29 22.55 69.47
C GLN A 145 -17.01 21.84 70.62
N LEU A 146 -16.76 20.54 70.83
CA LEU A 146 -17.27 19.78 71.97
C LEU A 146 -16.64 20.24 73.29
N LEU A 147 -15.35 20.57 73.30
CA LEU A 147 -14.67 21.21 74.43
C LEU A 147 -15.24 22.60 74.74
N ILE A 148 -15.72 23.33 73.73
CA ILE A 148 -16.44 24.60 73.91
C ILE A 148 -17.85 24.37 74.49
N ILE A 149 -18.53 23.27 74.10
CA ILE A 149 -19.89 22.93 74.57
C ILE A 149 -19.87 22.32 75.99
N LEU A 150 -18.80 21.61 76.37
CA LEU A 150 -18.68 20.93 77.67
C LEU A 150 -18.10 21.80 78.79
N ASN A 151 -17.88 23.10 78.57
CA ASN A 151 -17.31 23.98 79.58
C ASN A 151 -18.28 25.11 80.01
N PRO A 152 -19.29 24.82 80.86
CA PRO A 152 -20.02 25.84 81.57
C PRO A 152 -19.28 26.18 82.87
N ILE A 153 -19.02 27.48 83.07
CA ILE A 153 -18.33 28.13 84.21
C ILE A 153 -16.85 28.41 83.91
N GLY A 154 -16.53 29.69 83.89
CA GLY A 154 -15.29 30.23 83.30
C GLY A 154 -14.01 29.82 84.00
N TRP A 155 -12.89 30.29 83.44
CA TRP A 155 -11.94 31.20 84.10
C TRP A 155 -11.03 31.80 83.02
N THR A 156 -10.43 32.91 83.40
CA THR A 156 -9.87 33.99 82.59
C THR A 156 -8.42 33.79 82.15
N VAL A 157 -7.99 34.67 81.23
CA VAL A 157 -6.62 35.18 81.02
C VAL A 157 -5.70 34.33 80.12
N LYS A 158 -5.41 34.91 78.94
CA LYS A 158 -4.05 35.20 78.45
C LYS A 158 -2.91 34.67 79.36
N GLU A 159 -1.97 33.96 78.74
CA GLU A 159 -0.63 33.61 79.25
C GLU A 159 -0.45 32.25 79.95
N VAL A 160 -0.56 31.20 79.15
CA VAL A 160 0.51 30.16 79.03
C VAL A 160 0.65 29.92 77.52
N ILE A 161 1.34 30.77 76.76
CA ILE A 161 2.80 30.75 76.55
C ILE A 161 3.36 29.33 76.34
N CYS A 162 3.69 29.07 75.08
CA CYS A 162 4.84 28.29 74.60
C CYS A 162 4.99 26.83 75.01
N SER A 163 4.49 25.93 74.15
CA SER A 163 5.29 24.90 73.43
C SER A 163 4.31 24.27 72.42
N LEU A 164 4.43 24.33 71.11
CA LEU A 164 5.57 24.11 70.23
C LEU A 164 5.31 24.80 68.88
N LEU A 165 5.93 25.94 68.64
CA LEU A 165 6.35 26.34 67.30
C LEU A 165 7.82 26.73 67.40
N LEU A 166 8.68 25.82 66.97
CA LEU A 166 9.99 26.13 66.42
C LEU A 166 10.13 25.28 65.15
N SER A 167 9.77 25.89 64.02
CA SER A 167 10.55 25.83 62.78
C SER A 167 11.97 26.41 63.07
N PRO A 168 13.03 26.32 62.21
CA PRO A 168 12.95 26.33 60.74
C PRO A 168 14.16 25.69 59.95
N LEU A 169 14.10 25.76 58.60
CA LEU A 169 15.24 25.78 57.63
C LEU A 169 16.06 24.47 57.45
N LYS A 170 16.52 24.01 56.28
CA LYS A 170 16.98 24.59 54.99
C LYS A 170 17.17 23.37 54.04
N CYS A 171 16.94 23.38 52.73
CA CYS A 171 17.62 24.13 51.67
C CYS A 171 16.77 24.11 50.39
N GLY A 172 16.81 25.20 49.63
CA GLY A 172 16.24 25.31 48.29
C GLY A 172 17.30 25.23 47.19
N PHE A 173 16.81 24.92 45.98
CA PHE A 173 17.21 25.23 44.59
C PHE A 173 16.39 24.22 43.76
N GLY A 174 15.63 24.48 42.69
CA GLY A 174 15.37 25.65 41.83
C GLY A 174 14.99 25.11 40.44
N GLU A 175 13.87 25.58 39.87
CA GLU A 175 13.40 25.43 38.45
C GLU A 175 12.96 24.01 37.98
N GLY A 176 11.92 23.79 37.15
CA GLY A 176 10.99 24.64 36.40
C GLY A 176 9.85 23.81 35.75
N MET A 177 8.79 24.53 35.38
CA MET A 177 7.55 24.25 34.59
C MET A 177 7.25 22.86 34.00
N GLU A 178 6.00 22.39 34.19
CA GLU A 178 5.04 22.02 33.12
C GLU A 178 3.61 21.78 33.64
N HIS A 179 2.63 21.94 32.73
CA HIS A 179 1.17 22.08 32.92
C HIS A 179 0.41 20.88 33.55
N PRO A 180 -0.78 21.09 34.17
CA PRO A 180 -1.72 20.02 34.43
C PRO A 180 -2.80 19.85 33.36
N ILE A 181 -3.11 18.57 33.20
CA ILE A 181 -3.96 17.87 32.25
C ILE A 181 -5.46 17.99 32.59
N HIS A 182 -6.26 18.05 31.51
CA HIS A 182 -7.70 17.77 31.46
C HIS A 182 -8.08 16.36 31.97
N ARG A 183 -9.15 16.29 32.78
CA ARG A 183 -10.13 15.18 32.74
C ARG A 183 -11.45 15.80 32.24
N GLY A 184 -12.20 15.29 31.27
CA GLY A 184 -12.25 13.94 30.70
C GLY A 184 -13.52 13.25 31.17
N GLU A 185 -14.70 13.77 30.78
CA GLU A 185 -16.00 13.10 30.94
C GLU A 185 -16.49 12.58 29.58
N THR A 186 -16.99 11.35 29.65
CA THR A 186 -17.38 10.44 28.58
C THR A 186 -18.77 10.74 28.03
N MET A 187 -18.87 10.79 26.69
CA MET A 187 -20.11 10.74 25.92
C MET A 187 -20.46 9.28 25.55
N PRO A 188 -21.74 8.90 25.47
CA PRO A 188 -22.17 7.79 24.63
C PRO A 188 -22.70 8.29 23.28
N VAL A 189 -22.32 7.57 22.22
CA VAL A 189 -22.81 7.72 20.84
C VAL A 189 -23.97 6.77 20.63
N GLY A 190 -25.11 7.28 20.15
CA GLY A 190 -26.24 6.51 19.63
C GLY A 190 -26.44 6.84 18.15
N LEU A 191 -26.35 5.79 17.32
CA LEU A 191 -26.49 5.81 15.86
C LEU A 191 -27.95 5.99 15.40
N HIS A 192 -28.06 6.48 14.17
CA HIS A 192 -29.26 6.56 13.34
C HIS A 192 -30.05 5.25 13.26
N ASP A 193 -31.37 5.39 13.20
CA ASP A 193 -32.18 4.58 12.29
C ASP A 193 -33.24 5.46 11.61
N ARG A 194 -33.46 5.20 10.31
CA ARG A 194 -34.42 5.89 9.44
C ARG A 194 -35.72 5.10 9.41
N SER A 195 -36.86 5.78 9.47
CA SER A 195 -38.09 5.28 8.84
C SER A 195 -38.94 6.42 8.29
N LEU A 196 -39.29 6.26 7.01
CA LEU A 196 -40.23 7.06 6.21
C LEU A 196 -41.67 6.89 6.71
N VAL A 197 -42.48 7.96 6.75
CA VAL A 197 -43.90 7.98 6.35
C VAL A 197 -44.26 9.40 5.87
N GLU A 198 -45.04 9.42 4.80
CA GLU A 198 -45.61 10.53 4.02
C GLU A 198 -46.56 11.43 4.83
N ASP A 199 -46.70 12.70 4.45
CA ASP A 199 -47.90 13.23 3.76
C ASP A 199 -47.96 14.77 3.73
N ASP A 200 -48.58 15.24 2.65
CA ASP A 200 -48.94 16.60 2.26
C ASP A 200 -49.49 17.50 3.40
N ASP A 201 -49.24 18.82 3.35
CA ASP A 201 -50.18 19.73 2.67
C ASP A 201 -49.80 21.22 2.81
N ALA A 202 -50.31 22.00 1.87
CA ALA A 202 -50.02 23.39 1.61
C ALA A 202 -50.92 24.38 2.38
N HIS A 203 -50.47 25.64 2.37
CA HIS A 203 -51.27 26.87 2.50
C HIS A 203 -52.18 27.05 3.74
N MET A 204 -51.86 28.05 4.56
CA MET A 204 -52.50 29.37 4.49
C MET A 204 -52.17 30.26 5.70
N LYS A 205 -51.74 31.48 5.37
CA LYS A 205 -52.12 32.77 5.97
C LYS A 205 -51.67 33.02 7.44
N VAL A 206 -51.26 34.21 7.86
CA VAL A 206 -51.60 35.56 7.41
C VAL A 206 -50.37 36.44 7.67
N ALA A 207 -49.88 37.13 6.64
CA ALA A 207 -49.13 38.35 6.84
C ALA A 207 -50.11 39.49 7.14
N LEU A 208 -49.96 40.13 8.30
CA LEU A 208 -50.44 41.48 8.54
C LEU A 208 -49.22 42.30 8.94
N GLY A 209 -48.84 43.23 8.08
CA GLY A 209 -47.80 44.22 8.35
C GLY A 209 -48.27 45.25 9.36
N TYR A 210 -47.35 45.76 10.18
CA TYR A 210 -46.70 47.05 10.01
C TYR A 210 -45.57 47.13 11.06
N GLY A 211 -44.55 47.94 10.78
CA GLY A 211 -43.27 47.92 11.47
C GLY A 211 -43.34 48.14 12.97
N ASP A 212 -42.48 47.45 13.71
CA ASP A 212 -41.40 48.05 14.51
C ASP A 212 -40.54 46.89 15.07
N MET A 213 -39.23 47.09 15.18
CA MET A 213 -38.22 46.22 15.79
C MET A 213 -38.56 44.72 16.01
N GLY A 214 -38.21 43.87 15.05
CA GLY A 214 -38.31 42.41 15.16
C GLY A 214 -37.29 41.82 16.14
N ILE A 215 -37.64 41.74 17.42
CA ILE A 215 -36.94 40.91 18.41
C ILE A 215 -37.36 39.45 18.16
N SER A 216 -36.53 38.69 17.44
CA SER A 216 -36.64 37.23 17.44
C SER A 216 -35.94 36.72 18.70
N ALA A 217 -36.70 36.53 19.78
CA ALA A 217 -36.23 35.93 21.03
C ALA A 217 -36.57 34.44 21.04
N HIS A 218 -35.56 33.58 21.19
CA HIS A 218 -35.76 32.14 21.35
C HIS A 218 -35.97 31.82 22.84
N LEU A 219 -37.09 31.19 23.19
CA LEU A 219 -37.43 30.83 24.56
C LEU A 219 -36.80 29.47 24.91
N GLN A 220 -35.79 29.42 25.79
CA GLN A 220 -35.37 28.17 26.42
C GLN A 220 -36.11 27.99 27.76
N ALA A 221 -36.98 26.99 27.83
CA ALA A 221 -37.72 26.68 29.05
C ALA A 221 -36.85 25.83 30.00
N SER A 222 -36.50 26.39 31.16
CA SER A 222 -35.91 25.63 32.28
C SER A 222 -37.01 24.86 33.01
N LYS A 223 -36.85 23.54 33.18
CA LYS A 223 -37.65 22.73 34.09
C LYS A 223 -37.11 22.86 35.51
N THR A 224 -37.35 24.00 36.16
CA THR A 224 -37.56 24.20 37.62
C THR A 224 -37.30 25.66 37.98
N GLY A 225 -38.35 26.39 38.39
CA GLY A 225 -38.26 27.75 38.93
C GLY A 225 -38.87 28.84 38.02
N ASN A 226 -39.51 29.84 38.62
CA ASN A 226 -40.28 30.94 38.00
C ASN A 226 -39.46 31.91 37.10
N THR A 227 -38.27 31.53 36.65
CA THR A 227 -37.35 32.40 35.91
C THR A 227 -37.37 32.05 34.43
N ARG A 228 -37.75 33.02 33.58
CA ARG A 228 -37.68 32.92 32.12
C ARG A 228 -36.43 33.66 31.62
N PHE A 229 -35.63 33.00 30.80
CA PHE A 229 -34.48 33.61 30.13
C PHE A 229 -34.87 34.01 28.70
N PHE A 230 -34.59 35.26 28.34
CA PHE A 230 -34.80 35.79 26.99
C PHE A 230 -33.43 36.09 26.37
N THR A 231 -33.17 35.59 25.16
CA THR A 231 -31.96 35.88 24.40
C THR A 231 -32.33 36.54 23.07
N SER A 232 -31.72 37.68 22.76
CA SER A 232 -31.93 38.37 21.49
C SER A 232 -30.88 37.98 20.46
N ASN A 233 -31.31 37.57 19.27
CA ASN A 233 -30.42 37.18 18.18
C ASN A 233 -29.89 38.38 17.37
N THR A 234 -30.44 39.58 17.59
CA THR A 234 -30.10 40.81 16.84
C THR A 234 -29.29 41.79 17.68
N HIS A 235 -29.24 41.61 19.00
CA HIS A 235 -28.57 42.58 19.88
C HIS A 235 -27.08 42.72 19.56
N SER A 236 -26.37 41.62 19.30
CA SER A 236 -24.94 41.64 18.96
C SER A 236 -24.64 42.42 17.68
N SER A 237 -25.45 42.24 16.62
CA SER A 237 -25.24 42.96 15.36
C SER A 237 -25.55 44.45 15.49
N VAL A 238 -26.58 44.83 16.25
CA VAL A 238 -26.90 46.24 16.53
C VAL A 238 -25.79 46.92 17.34
N VAL A 239 -25.22 46.23 18.33
CA VAL A 239 -24.08 46.76 19.11
C VAL A 239 -22.85 46.96 18.23
N LEU A 240 -22.51 45.99 17.38
CA LEU A 240 -21.42 46.10 16.41
C LEU A 240 -21.61 47.28 15.44
N GLN A 241 -22.82 47.44 14.88
CA GLN A 241 -23.16 48.58 14.03
C GLN A 241 -23.02 49.92 14.76
N GLY A 242 -23.44 49.98 16.03
CA GLY A 242 -23.26 51.16 16.87
C GLY A 242 -21.79 51.53 17.06
N PHE A 243 -20.93 50.55 17.34
CA PHE A 243 -19.48 50.78 17.46
C PHE A 243 -18.82 51.19 16.14
N ASP A 244 -19.27 50.65 15.01
CA ASP A 244 -18.76 51.06 13.69
C ASP A 244 -19.14 52.52 13.38
N GLN A 245 -20.38 52.92 13.69
CA GLN A 245 -20.80 54.32 13.53
C GLN A 245 -19.98 55.27 14.42
N LEU A 246 -19.76 54.91 15.69
CA LEU A 246 -18.91 55.70 16.60
C LEU A 246 -17.48 55.84 16.06
N ARG A 247 -16.93 54.76 15.48
CA ARG A 247 -15.60 54.78 14.85
C ARG A 247 -15.55 55.74 13.65
N ILE A 248 -16.54 55.68 12.76
CA ILE A 248 -16.61 56.54 11.56
C ILE A 248 -16.71 58.03 11.96
N GLU A 249 -17.44 58.33 13.03
CA GLU A 249 -17.56 59.69 13.58
C GLU A 249 -16.34 60.11 14.43
N GLY A 250 -15.42 59.20 14.71
CA GLY A 250 -14.25 59.43 15.57
C GLY A 250 -14.60 59.64 17.04
N LEU A 251 -15.77 59.19 17.47
CA LEU A 251 -16.26 59.35 18.84
C LEU A 251 -15.75 58.20 19.71
N LEU A 252 -15.30 58.54 20.91
CA LEU A 252 -14.83 57.60 21.94
C LEU A 252 -13.63 56.72 21.54
N CYS A 253 -13.01 56.95 20.37
CA CYS A 253 -11.78 56.28 19.96
C CYS A 253 -10.63 56.69 20.89
N ASP A 254 -10.01 55.71 21.55
CA ASP A 254 -9.00 55.88 22.60
C ASP A 254 -7.60 55.40 22.17
N VAL A 255 -7.46 54.98 20.92
CA VAL A 255 -6.16 54.68 20.30
C VAL A 255 -6.24 54.80 18.78
N THR A 256 -5.12 55.19 18.16
CA THR A 256 -4.94 55.20 16.72
C THR A 256 -3.89 54.17 16.32
N LEU A 257 -4.23 53.28 15.39
CA LEU A 257 -3.30 52.31 14.82
C LEU A 257 -2.76 52.82 13.49
N VAL A 258 -1.46 52.62 13.25
CA VAL A 258 -0.78 52.97 12.01
C VAL A 258 -0.04 51.74 11.50
N ALA A 259 -0.22 51.41 10.22
CA ALA A 259 0.49 50.29 9.59
C ALA A 259 2.00 50.56 9.49
N GLY A 260 2.81 49.51 9.42
CA GLY A 260 4.28 49.65 9.39
C GLY A 260 4.80 50.32 8.12
N ASP A 261 4.12 50.08 7.01
CA ASP A 261 4.46 50.46 5.63
C ASP A 261 3.89 51.81 5.19
N GLY A 262 3.22 52.53 6.08
CA GLY A 262 2.65 53.84 5.77
C GLY A 262 2.36 54.69 7.00
N ASP A 263 1.68 55.81 6.77
CA ASP A 263 1.30 56.78 7.81
C ASP A 263 -0.23 57.00 7.87
N GLU A 264 -1.02 56.07 7.31
CA GLU A 264 -2.48 56.12 7.49
C GLU A 264 -2.87 55.75 8.90
N ALA A 265 -3.63 56.65 9.52
CA ALA A 265 -4.09 56.56 10.88
C ALA A 265 -5.50 55.96 10.92
N PHE A 266 -5.65 54.87 11.66
CA PHE A 266 -6.93 54.20 11.89
C PHE A 266 -7.36 54.39 13.35
N PRO A 267 -8.27 55.34 13.65
CA PRO A 267 -8.83 55.49 14.99
C PRO A 267 -9.71 54.28 15.34
N VAL A 268 -9.48 53.69 16.51
CA VAL A 268 -10.19 52.48 16.99
C VAL A 268 -10.42 52.52 18.50
N HIS A 269 -11.21 51.57 18.99
CA HIS A 269 -11.51 51.36 20.41
C HIS A 269 -10.65 50.21 20.97
N ARG A 270 -9.82 50.46 21.99
CA ARG A 270 -8.98 49.44 22.63
C ARG A 270 -9.79 48.22 23.06
N ALA A 271 -10.99 48.43 23.62
CA ALA A 271 -11.88 47.36 24.04
C ALA A 271 -12.37 46.46 22.90
N MET A 272 -12.67 47.03 21.72
CA MET A 272 -13.08 46.24 20.55
C MET A 272 -11.92 45.40 20.00
N MET A 273 -10.73 45.99 19.93
CA MET A 273 -9.54 45.28 19.45
C MET A 273 -9.12 44.18 20.42
N ALA A 274 -9.07 44.47 21.73
CA ALA A 274 -8.68 43.50 22.77
C ALA A 274 -9.71 42.38 22.99
N SER A 275 -11.00 42.62 22.72
CA SER A 275 -12.00 41.55 22.78
C SER A 275 -11.93 40.59 21.59
N SER A 276 -11.40 41.05 20.46
CA SER A 276 -11.35 40.28 19.20
C SER A 276 -9.97 39.66 18.90
N SER A 277 -8.94 40.03 19.67
CA SER A 277 -7.55 39.65 19.43
C SER A 277 -6.78 39.50 20.74
N ASP A 278 -6.18 38.34 20.97
CA ASP A 278 -5.29 38.12 22.12
C ASP A 278 -4.00 38.95 22.02
N TYR A 279 -3.53 39.25 20.79
CA TYR A 279 -2.41 40.15 20.57
C TYR A 279 -2.69 41.56 21.11
N PHE A 280 -3.82 42.17 20.73
CA PHE A 280 -4.19 43.49 21.24
C PHE A 280 -4.53 43.46 22.73
N LYS A 281 -5.15 42.36 23.21
CA LYS A 281 -5.41 42.18 24.64
C LYS A 281 -4.12 42.21 25.44
N ALA A 282 -3.11 41.44 25.03
CA ALA A 282 -1.81 41.42 25.67
C ALA A 282 -1.11 42.78 25.57
N MET A 283 -1.15 43.43 24.40
CA MET A 283 -0.56 44.75 24.19
C MET A 283 -1.16 45.82 25.11
N PHE A 284 -2.48 45.82 25.30
CA PHE A 284 -3.18 46.86 26.05
C PHE A 284 -3.31 46.59 27.55
N THR A 285 -3.13 45.34 27.99
CA THR A 285 -3.30 44.95 29.40
C THR A 285 -2.05 44.35 30.04
N GLY A 286 -1.04 44.02 29.24
CA GLY A 286 0.16 43.31 29.68
C GLY A 286 1.30 44.20 30.18
N GLY A 287 1.06 45.49 30.45
CA GLY A 287 2.10 46.42 30.92
C GLY A 287 3.15 46.78 29.88
N MET A 288 2.83 46.64 28.59
CA MET A 288 3.70 47.08 27.49
C MET A 288 3.66 48.61 27.35
N LYS A 289 4.69 49.22 26.74
CA LYS A 289 4.78 50.68 26.56
C LYS A 289 3.60 51.23 25.75
N GLU A 290 3.09 50.43 24.84
CA GLU A 290 1.96 50.68 23.95
C GLU A 290 0.63 50.85 24.70
N GLN A 291 0.55 50.40 25.96
CA GLN A 291 -0.62 50.59 26.81
C GLN A 291 -0.97 52.06 26.99
N ASP A 292 0.03 52.94 27.13
CA ASP A 292 -0.16 54.37 27.40
C ASP A 292 -0.06 55.25 26.13
N LEU A 293 0.21 54.65 24.96
CA LEU A 293 0.35 55.38 23.71
C LEU A 293 -1.00 55.64 23.04
N MET A 294 -1.22 56.88 22.60
CA MET A 294 -2.39 57.25 21.79
C MET A 294 -2.25 56.88 20.31
N CYS A 295 -1.01 56.66 19.84
CA CYS A 295 -0.71 56.27 18.47
C CYS A 295 0.31 55.12 18.48
N ILE A 296 -0.05 53.99 17.86
CA ILE A 296 0.75 52.76 17.85
C ILE A 296 1.05 52.38 16.40
N LYS A 297 2.34 52.25 16.08
CA LYS A 297 2.79 51.79 14.76
C LYS A 297 3.07 50.29 14.76
N LEU A 298 2.39 49.55 13.89
CA LEU A 298 2.44 48.09 13.79
C LEU A 298 3.37 47.67 12.65
N HIS A 299 4.65 47.44 12.94
CA HIS A 299 5.67 47.15 11.93
C HIS A 299 5.53 45.80 11.20
N GLY A 300 4.66 44.90 11.66
CA GLY A 300 4.43 43.58 11.06
C GLY A 300 3.17 43.46 10.20
N VAL A 301 2.48 44.58 9.92
CA VAL A 301 1.22 44.56 9.15
C VAL A 301 1.20 45.72 8.16
N ASN A 302 0.73 45.44 6.95
CA ASN A 302 0.54 46.45 5.92
C ASN A 302 -0.81 47.16 6.03
N ARG A 303 -0.95 48.29 5.33
CA ARG A 303 -2.16 49.12 5.34
C ARG A 303 -3.43 48.37 4.92
N ILE A 304 -3.35 47.56 3.87
CA ILE A 304 -4.51 46.87 3.28
C ILE A 304 -5.03 45.81 4.26
N GLY A 305 -4.14 44.97 4.76
CA GLY A 305 -4.44 43.94 5.74
C GLY A 305 -4.97 44.52 7.04
N LEU A 306 -4.32 45.55 7.60
CA LEU A 306 -4.77 46.19 8.83
C LEU A 306 -6.18 46.77 8.68
N LYS A 307 -6.47 47.45 7.57
CA LYS A 307 -7.81 47.98 7.29
C LYS A 307 -8.85 46.86 7.22
N LYS A 308 -8.57 45.76 6.53
CA LYS A 308 -9.48 44.60 6.43
C LYS A 308 -9.77 43.96 7.78
N ILE A 309 -8.76 43.84 8.64
CA ILE A 309 -8.93 43.32 10.00
C ILE A 309 -9.80 44.24 10.84
N ILE A 310 -9.54 45.55 10.81
CA ILE A 310 -10.36 46.53 11.55
C ILE A 310 -11.80 46.51 11.03
N ASP A 311 -12.01 46.59 9.72
CA ASP A 311 -13.34 46.54 9.14
C ASP A 311 -14.06 45.23 9.52
N PHE A 312 -13.36 44.10 9.57
CA PHE A 312 -13.93 42.83 10.05
C PHE A 312 -14.34 42.89 11.52
N ILE A 313 -13.49 43.42 12.41
CA ILE A 313 -13.78 43.51 13.86
C ILE A 313 -15.06 44.32 14.12
N TYR A 314 -15.31 45.36 13.32
CA TYR A 314 -16.47 46.25 13.50
C TYR A 314 -17.72 45.81 12.73
N THR A 315 -17.56 45.09 11.62
CA THR A 315 -18.70 44.74 10.74
C THR A 315 -19.04 43.25 10.73
N ALA A 316 -18.17 42.39 11.26
CA ALA A 316 -18.18 40.94 11.12
C ALA A 316 -18.23 40.44 9.65
N LYS A 317 -17.82 41.28 8.69
CA LYS A 317 -17.80 40.97 7.25
C LYS A 317 -16.38 41.06 6.71
N LEU A 318 -16.04 40.16 5.80
CA LEU A 318 -14.75 40.13 5.13
C LEU A 318 -14.93 39.89 3.63
N SER A 319 -14.27 40.69 2.81
CA SER A 319 -14.23 40.50 1.35
C SER A 319 -12.81 40.14 0.91
N LEU A 320 -12.66 38.91 0.42
CA LEU A 320 -11.40 38.31 -0.02
C LEU A 320 -11.35 38.18 -1.55
N ASN A 321 -10.18 38.43 -2.11
CA ASN A 321 -9.81 38.12 -3.49
C ASN A 321 -8.31 37.79 -3.56
N MET A 322 -7.81 37.33 -4.71
CA MET A 322 -6.38 36.95 -4.82
C MET A 322 -5.41 38.13 -4.63
N GLU A 323 -5.85 39.37 -4.84
CA GLU A 323 -5.02 40.57 -4.69
C GLU A 323 -4.83 40.94 -3.22
N ASN A 324 -5.87 40.82 -2.39
CA ASN A 324 -5.85 41.23 -0.99
C ASN A 324 -5.63 40.07 0.01
N LEU A 325 -5.61 38.83 -0.48
CA LEU A 325 -5.54 37.64 0.37
C LEU A 325 -4.25 37.60 1.19
N GLN A 326 -3.11 37.82 0.54
CA GLN A 326 -1.80 37.73 1.20
C GLN A 326 -1.69 38.76 2.34
N ASP A 327 -2.05 40.00 2.04
CA ASP A 327 -2.07 41.12 3.00
C ASP A 327 -2.99 40.84 4.19
N THR A 328 -4.20 40.34 3.91
CA THR A 328 -5.21 40.03 4.93
C THR A 328 -4.76 38.85 5.80
N LEU A 329 -4.12 37.85 5.22
CA LEU A 329 -3.68 36.64 5.91
C LEU A 329 -2.45 36.91 6.78
N GLU A 330 -1.50 37.72 6.30
CA GLU A 330 -0.38 38.23 7.10
C GLU A 330 -0.89 39.02 8.31
N ALA A 331 -1.82 39.95 8.10
CA ALA A 331 -2.44 40.72 9.17
C ALA A 331 -3.19 39.85 10.19
N ALA A 332 -4.00 38.91 9.72
CA ALA A 332 -4.77 38.00 10.57
C ALA A 332 -3.87 37.07 11.39
N SER A 333 -2.77 36.61 10.80
CA SER A 333 -1.79 35.75 11.46
C SER A 333 -1.03 36.53 12.53
N PHE A 334 -0.51 37.70 12.17
CA PHE A 334 0.25 38.57 13.07
C PHE A 334 -0.62 39.06 14.26
N LEU A 335 -1.85 39.50 13.98
CA LEU A 335 -2.79 40.03 14.97
C LEU A 335 -3.64 38.94 15.64
N GLN A 336 -3.40 37.67 15.34
CA GLN A 336 -4.08 36.51 15.95
C GLN A 336 -5.61 36.55 15.84
N ILE A 337 -6.14 36.94 14.68
CA ILE A 337 -7.59 36.94 14.40
C ILE A 337 -7.99 35.61 13.77
N LEU A 338 -8.22 34.59 14.62
CA LEU A 338 -8.50 33.22 14.18
C LEU A 338 -9.69 33.09 13.19
N PRO A 339 -10.85 33.76 13.38
CA PRO A 339 -11.96 33.64 12.43
C PRO A 339 -11.61 34.11 11.02
N VAL A 340 -10.78 35.15 10.88
CA VAL A 340 -10.32 35.64 9.57
C VAL A 340 -9.39 34.61 8.92
N LEU A 341 -8.48 34.00 9.70
CA LEU A 341 -7.64 32.91 9.20
C LEU A 341 -8.49 31.74 8.69
N ASP A 342 -9.57 31.38 9.39
CA ASP A 342 -10.46 30.30 8.95
C ASP A 342 -11.20 30.67 7.65
N PHE A 343 -11.65 31.91 7.48
CA PHE A 343 -12.22 32.37 6.20
C PHE A 343 -11.19 32.34 5.07
N CYS A 344 -9.95 32.73 5.32
CA CYS A 344 -8.87 32.62 4.36
C CYS A 344 -8.59 31.16 3.96
N LYS A 345 -8.61 30.21 4.91
CA LYS A 345 -8.46 28.77 4.61
C LYS A 345 -9.58 28.27 3.70
N VAL A 346 -10.84 28.61 4.00
CA VAL A 346 -12.00 28.22 3.19
C VAL A 346 -11.91 28.79 1.78
N PHE A 347 -11.51 30.06 1.66
CA PHE A 347 -11.30 30.71 0.36
C PHE A 347 -10.20 30.02 -0.45
N LEU A 348 -9.07 29.69 0.19
CA LEU A 348 -7.97 28.99 -0.46
C LEU A 348 -8.36 27.58 -0.93
N ILE A 349 -9.02 26.79 -0.07
CA ILE A 349 -9.45 25.41 -0.40
C ILE A 349 -10.45 25.41 -1.55
N SER A 350 -11.43 26.32 -1.54
CA SER A 350 -12.45 26.42 -2.60
C SER A 350 -11.90 26.98 -3.91
N GLY A 351 -10.81 27.75 -3.86
CA GLY A 351 -10.17 28.35 -5.02
C GLY A 351 -9.07 27.52 -5.71
N VAL A 352 -8.67 26.36 -5.16
CA VAL A 352 -7.56 25.57 -5.75
C VAL A 352 -7.89 25.07 -7.15
N SER A 353 -7.04 25.40 -8.11
CA SER A 353 -7.08 24.98 -9.52
C SER A 353 -5.71 24.48 -9.99
N LEU A 354 -5.63 23.94 -11.21
CA LEU A 354 -4.36 23.51 -11.81
C LEU A 354 -3.36 24.67 -11.94
N ASP A 355 -3.86 25.88 -12.21
CA ASP A 355 -3.02 27.06 -12.45
C ASP A 355 -2.49 27.70 -11.17
N ASN A 356 -3.20 27.58 -10.04
CA ASN A 356 -2.83 28.24 -8.79
C ASN A 356 -2.37 27.29 -7.66
N CYS A 357 -2.46 25.97 -7.83
CA CYS A 357 -2.17 25.02 -6.76
C CYS A 357 -0.76 25.15 -6.17
N VAL A 358 0.24 25.46 -7.01
CA VAL A 358 1.63 25.66 -6.57
C VAL A 358 1.74 26.90 -5.68
N GLU A 359 1.08 27.99 -6.07
CA GLU A 359 1.08 29.25 -5.34
C GLU A 359 0.29 29.13 -4.02
N VAL A 360 -0.89 28.52 -4.06
CA VAL A 360 -1.68 28.24 -2.85
C VAL A 360 -0.90 27.34 -1.88
N GLY A 361 -0.16 26.35 -2.39
CA GLY A 361 0.75 25.55 -1.58
C GLY A 361 1.88 26.36 -0.94
N ARG A 362 2.47 27.32 -1.68
CA ARG A 362 3.49 28.22 -1.14
C ARG A 362 2.91 29.09 -0.01
N ILE A 363 1.74 29.69 -0.21
CA ILE A 363 1.03 30.46 0.82
C ILE A 363 0.77 29.59 2.05
N ALA A 364 0.24 28.36 1.86
CA ALA A 364 -0.04 27.46 2.96
C ALA A 364 1.20 27.13 3.80
N ASN A 365 2.35 26.91 3.15
CA ASN A 365 3.61 26.64 3.85
C ASN A 365 4.15 27.87 4.60
N THR A 366 4.14 29.05 3.96
CA THR A 366 4.63 30.30 4.58
C THR A 366 3.90 30.65 5.87
N TYR A 367 2.58 30.40 5.92
CA TYR A 367 1.73 30.74 7.07
C TYR A 367 1.32 29.51 7.91
N ASN A 368 1.98 28.35 7.73
CA ASN A 368 1.71 27.11 8.47
C ASN A 368 0.23 26.66 8.46
N LEU A 369 -0.46 26.83 7.33
CA LEU A 369 -1.86 26.42 7.15
C LEU A 369 -1.95 24.92 6.82
N THR A 370 -1.83 24.08 7.85
CA THR A 370 -1.71 22.61 7.68
C THR A 370 -2.87 21.95 6.96
N GLU A 371 -4.10 22.44 7.14
CA GLU A 371 -5.29 21.88 6.49
C GLU A 371 -5.31 22.17 4.99
N VAL A 372 -4.97 23.42 4.63
CA VAL A 372 -4.84 23.86 3.23
C VAL A 372 -3.70 23.09 2.56
N ASP A 373 -2.56 22.94 3.25
CA ASP A 373 -1.42 22.22 2.69
C ASP A 373 -1.73 20.75 2.41
N LYS A 374 -2.40 20.05 3.34
CA LYS A 374 -2.89 18.68 3.13
C LYS A 374 -3.84 18.59 1.94
N TYR A 375 -4.77 19.56 1.81
CA TYR A 375 -5.69 19.60 0.69
C TYR A 375 -4.96 19.80 -0.65
N VAL A 376 -4.01 20.74 -0.72
CA VAL A 376 -3.18 21.00 -1.90
C VAL A 376 -2.36 19.77 -2.27
N ASN A 377 -1.71 19.11 -1.30
CA ASN A 377 -0.92 17.90 -1.57
C ASN A 377 -1.81 16.78 -2.14
N ASN A 378 -3.00 16.56 -1.58
CA ASN A 378 -3.97 15.60 -2.13
C ASN A 378 -4.47 16.00 -3.52
N PHE A 379 -4.67 17.30 -3.77
CA PHE A 379 -5.07 17.82 -5.08
C PHE A 379 -3.97 17.58 -6.13
N ILE A 380 -2.71 17.85 -5.79
CA ILE A 380 -1.55 17.60 -6.67
C ILE A 380 -1.42 16.11 -6.95
N LEU A 381 -1.50 15.23 -5.94
CA LEU A 381 -1.40 13.77 -6.15
C LEU A 381 -2.47 13.23 -7.12
N LYS A 382 -3.69 13.78 -7.08
CA LYS A 382 -4.79 13.38 -7.97
C LYS A 382 -4.64 13.93 -9.39
N ASN A 383 -4.05 15.12 -9.55
CA ASN A 383 -4.01 15.85 -10.83
C ASN A 383 -2.59 16.02 -11.39
N PHE A 384 -1.61 15.28 -10.86
CA PHE A 384 -0.21 15.41 -11.25
C PHE A 384 0.02 15.22 -12.76
N PRO A 385 -0.60 14.23 -13.45
CA PRO A 385 -0.42 14.10 -14.91
C PRO A 385 -0.81 15.37 -15.67
N SER A 386 -1.94 15.99 -15.30
CA SER A 386 -2.40 17.24 -15.90
C SER A 386 -1.46 18.40 -15.57
N LEU A 387 -0.93 18.46 -14.34
CA LEU A 387 0.04 19.46 -13.91
C LEU A 387 1.39 19.35 -14.64
N LEU A 388 1.81 18.12 -15.02
CA LEU A 388 3.00 17.92 -15.86
C LEU A 388 2.85 18.54 -17.26
N GLY A 389 1.60 18.70 -17.73
CA GLY A 389 1.25 19.34 -19.00
C GLY A 389 1.26 20.86 -18.98
N THR A 390 0.93 21.48 -17.84
CA THR A 390 0.95 22.96 -17.70
C THR A 390 2.36 23.52 -17.58
N GLY A 391 3.32 22.71 -17.10
CA GLY A 391 4.71 23.12 -16.88
C GLY A 391 4.93 23.87 -15.56
N GLU A 392 3.87 24.26 -14.85
CA GLU A 392 3.96 24.99 -13.57
C GLU A 392 4.59 24.14 -12.44
N PHE A 393 4.62 22.81 -12.58
CA PHE A 393 5.23 21.90 -11.59
C PHE A 393 6.71 22.18 -11.32
N VAL A 394 7.44 22.81 -12.25
CA VAL A 394 8.86 23.15 -12.05
C VAL A 394 9.08 24.16 -10.93
N LYS A 395 8.04 24.92 -10.56
CA LYS A 395 8.04 25.89 -9.46
C LYS A 395 7.78 25.26 -8.09
N LEU A 396 7.51 23.95 -8.03
CA LEU A 396 7.32 23.25 -6.75
C LEU A 396 8.62 23.25 -5.92
N PRO A 397 8.52 23.43 -4.59
CA PRO A 397 9.68 23.25 -3.71
C PRO A 397 10.12 21.79 -3.67
N PHE A 398 11.39 21.56 -3.31
CA PHE A 398 12.01 20.23 -3.28
C PHE A 398 11.20 19.25 -2.41
N GLU A 399 10.80 19.67 -1.22
CA GLU A 399 10.10 18.84 -0.23
C GLU A 399 8.78 18.32 -0.78
N ARG A 400 8.03 19.18 -1.47
CA ARG A 400 6.73 18.83 -2.03
C ARG A 400 6.88 17.91 -3.24
N LEU A 401 7.84 18.18 -4.12
CA LEU A 401 8.11 17.28 -5.24
C LEU A 401 8.59 15.91 -4.76
N ALA A 402 9.52 15.88 -3.80
CA ALA A 402 9.99 14.63 -3.20
C ALA A 402 8.83 13.83 -2.58
N PHE A 403 7.93 14.49 -1.85
CA PHE A 403 6.71 13.88 -1.30
C PHE A 403 5.81 13.28 -2.39
N VAL A 404 5.56 14.03 -3.47
CA VAL A 404 4.74 13.56 -4.60
C VAL A 404 5.39 12.34 -5.25
N LEU A 405 6.70 12.39 -5.49
CA LEU A 405 7.47 11.29 -6.08
C LEU A 405 7.61 10.08 -5.16
N SER A 406 7.50 10.22 -3.84
CA SER A 406 7.55 9.08 -2.90
C SER A 406 6.17 8.44 -2.67
N SER A 407 5.08 9.18 -2.92
CA SER A 407 3.72 8.75 -2.58
C SER A 407 3.22 7.58 -3.42
N ASN A 408 2.53 6.64 -2.77
CA ASN A 408 1.77 5.55 -3.39
C ASN A 408 0.38 5.99 -3.87
N SER A 409 -0.11 7.13 -3.41
CA SER A 409 -1.43 7.66 -3.77
C SER A 409 -1.42 8.41 -5.11
N LEU A 410 -0.26 8.52 -5.76
CA LEU A 410 -0.09 9.13 -7.08
C LEU A 410 -0.75 8.26 -8.15
N LYS A 411 -1.59 8.88 -9.00
CA LYS A 411 -2.38 8.16 -10.01
C LYS A 411 -1.96 8.49 -11.43
N HIS A 412 -2.13 7.51 -12.33
CA HIS A 412 -1.97 7.65 -13.78
C HIS A 412 -0.62 8.26 -14.22
N CYS A 413 0.48 7.89 -13.55
CA CYS A 413 1.84 8.27 -13.95
C CYS A 413 2.73 7.04 -13.97
N SER A 414 3.41 6.80 -15.10
CA SER A 414 4.45 5.78 -15.15
C SER A 414 5.71 6.28 -14.43
N GLU A 415 6.55 5.36 -13.94
CA GLU A 415 7.84 5.75 -13.34
C GLU A 415 8.73 6.52 -14.34
N LEU A 416 8.61 6.22 -15.63
CA LEU A 416 9.33 6.95 -16.68
C LEU A 416 8.89 8.41 -16.75
N ASP A 417 7.60 8.69 -16.61
CA ASP A 417 7.08 10.07 -16.59
C ASP A 417 7.56 10.83 -15.35
N LEU A 418 7.61 10.16 -14.20
CA LEU A 418 8.17 10.71 -12.97
C LEU A 418 9.66 11.03 -13.10
N PHE A 419 10.42 10.16 -13.75
CA PHE A 419 11.83 10.40 -14.07
C PHE A 419 12.03 11.59 -14.99
N LYS A 420 11.24 11.68 -16.07
CA LYS A 420 11.27 12.83 -16.97
C LYS A 420 10.88 14.13 -16.24
N ALA A 421 9.89 14.08 -15.35
CA ALA A 421 9.47 15.21 -14.53
C ALA A 421 10.60 15.66 -13.57
N ALA A 422 11.22 14.72 -12.86
CA ALA A 422 12.35 15.00 -11.98
C ALA A 422 13.53 15.63 -12.75
N CYS A 423 13.87 15.09 -13.93
CA CYS A 423 14.91 15.67 -14.78
C CYS A 423 14.57 17.11 -15.24
N ARG A 424 13.32 17.37 -15.61
CA ARG A 424 12.86 18.72 -15.98
C ARG A 424 12.97 19.70 -14.81
N TRP A 425 12.58 19.28 -13.60
CA TRP A 425 12.67 20.11 -12.40
C TRP A 425 14.12 20.43 -12.01
N LEU A 426 15.03 19.46 -12.13
CA LEU A 426 16.47 19.63 -11.84
C LEU A 426 17.16 20.59 -12.82
N ARG A 427 16.72 20.62 -14.09
CA ARG A 427 17.29 21.48 -15.14
C ARG A 427 16.71 22.89 -15.17
N PHE A 428 15.72 23.19 -14.34
CA PHE A 428 15.02 24.48 -14.36
C PHE A 428 15.83 25.63 -13.73
N GLU A 429 16.58 25.36 -12.66
CA GLU A 429 17.42 26.35 -11.97
C GLU A 429 18.81 25.81 -11.71
N ASP A 430 19.81 26.67 -11.90
CA ASP A 430 21.20 26.38 -11.55
C ASP A 430 21.33 26.19 -10.03
N GLY A 431 21.93 25.07 -9.61
CA GLY A 431 22.05 24.67 -8.20
C GLY A 431 21.10 23.54 -7.78
N ARG A 432 20.04 23.25 -8.54
CA ARG A 432 19.15 22.11 -8.22
C ARG A 432 19.79 20.74 -8.42
N MET A 433 20.88 20.67 -9.19
CA MET A 433 21.61 19.42 -9.45
C MET A 433 22.14 18.74 -8.17
N ASP A 434 22.40 19.50 -7.10
CA ASP A 434 22.81 18.94 -5.81
C ASP A 434 21.73 18.06 -5.17
N TYR A 435 20.46 18.24 -5.56
CA TYR A 435 19.34 17.42 -5.12
C TYR A 435 19.10 16.18 -5.98
N ALA A 436 19.86 15.98 -7.07
CA ALA A 436 19.61 14.90 -8.03
C ALA A 436 19.56 13.53 -7.35
N SER A 437 20.59 13.18 -6.58
CA SER A 437 20.66 11.88 -5.88
C SER A 437 19.52 11.69 -4.87
N LYS A 438 19.12 12.76 -4.16
CA LYS A 438 18.00 12.73 -3.20
C LYS A 438 16.66 12.55 -3.89
N LEU A 439 16.45 13.21 -5.04
CA LEU A 439 15.20 13.15 -5.79
C LEU A 439 15.03 11.80 -6.50
N MET A 440 16.11 11.28 -7.11
CA MET A 440 16.11 10.01 -7.83
C MET A 440 15.86 8.80 -6.91
N LYS A 441 16.12 8.92 -5.61
CA LYS A 441 15.77 7.88 -4.64
C LYS A 441 14.26 7.59 -4.57
N ASN A 442 13.43 8.58 -4.88
CA ASN A 442 11.98 8.45 -4.81
C ASN A 442 11.37 7.75 -6.05
N ILE A 443 12.18 7.51 -7.10
CA ILE A 443 11.74 6.90 -8.35
C ILE A 443 11.99 5.40 -8.34
N ARG A 444 11.00 4.61 -8.74
CA ARG A 444 11.05 3.14 -8.70
C ARG A 444 11.57 2.58 -10.02
N PHE A 445 12.85 2.84 -10.31
CA PHE A 445 13.53 2.33 -11.51
C PHE A 445 13.36 0.81 -11.75
N PRO A 446 13.33 -0.08 -10.73
CA PRO A 446 13.06 -1.50 -10.95
C PRO A 446 11.70 -1.82 -11.61
N LEU A 447 10.74 -0.90 -11.62
CA LEU A 447 9.45 -1.06 -12.30
C LEU A 447 9.47 -0.65 -13.78
N MET A 448 10.52 0.06 -14.22
CA MET A 448 10.68 0.40 -15.63
C MET A 448 11.09 -0.84 -16.43
N ASN A 449 10.65 -0.91 -17.68
CA ASN A 449 11.08 -2.00 -18.56
C ASN A 449 12.56 -1.78 -18.99
N PRO A 450 13.26 -2.84 -19.44
CA PRO A 450 14.68 -2.73 -19.80
C PRO A 450 14.97 -1.69 -20.90
N GLN A 451 14.05 -1.51 -21.86
CA GLN A 451 14.24 -0.55 -22.95
C GLN A 451 14.15 0.89 -22.44
N GLU A 452 13.27 1.18 -21.48
CA GLU A 452 13.16 2.50 -20.85
C GLU A 452 14.43 2.86 -20.07
N LEU A 453 14.97 1.89 -19.31
CA LEU A 453 16.22 2.09 -18.56
C LEU A 453 17.38 2.44 -19.50
N ILE A 454 17.54 1.72 -20.61
CA ILE A 454 18.63 1.92 -21.56
C ILE A 454 18.44 3.21 -22.38
N ASN A 455 17.26 3.40 -22.95
CA ASN A 455 17.03 4.47 -23.93
C ASN A 455 16.77 5.85 -23.28
N HIS A 456 16.30 5.88 -22.04
CA HIS A 456 15.94 7.14 -21.37
C HIS A 456 16.73 7.42 -20.10
N VAL A 457 16.95 6.42 -19.23
CA VAL A 457 17.59 6.68 -17.92
C VAL A 457 19.11 6.73 -18.06
N GLN A 458 19.71 5.75 -18.75
CA GLN A 458 21.16 5.67 -18.96
C GLN A 458 21.73 6.81 -19.82
N THR A 459 20.90 7.47 -20.62
CA THR A 459 21.33 8.58 -21.48
C THR A 459 21.58 9.87 -20.69
N VAL A 460 21.17 9.93 -19.43
CA VAL A 460 21.36 11.12 -18.56
C VAL A 460 22.69 11.04 -17.82
N ASP A 461 23.54 12.07 -17.95
CA ASP A 461 24.92 12.04 -17.46
C ASP A 461 25.09 11.84 -15.96
N PHE A 462 24.28 12.52 -15.12
CA PHE A 462 24.36 12.34 -13.67
C PHE A 462 23.93 10.94 -13.22
N MET A 463 23.12 10.22 -14.01
CA MET A 463 22.78 8.83 -13.72
C MET A 463 23.97 7.88 -13.88
N ARG A 464 25.03 8.30 -14.58
CA ARG A 464 26.25 7.53 -14.82
C ARG A 464 27.46 8.00 -14.01
N THR A 465 27.38 9.19 -13.42
CA THR A 465 28.51 9.82 -12.72
C THR A 465 28.29 9.94 -11.21
N ASP A 466 27.05 10.15 -10.75
CA ASP A 466 26.74 10.16 -9.31
C ASP A 466 26.65 8.72 -8.77
N ASN A 467 27.42 8.42 -7.72
CA ASN A 467 27.51 7.09 -7.14
C ASN A 467 26.15 6.56 -6.64
N THR A 468 25.30 7.43 -6.08
CA THR A 468 23.98 7.02 -5.62
C THR A 468 23.13 6.62 -6.82
N CYS A 469 23.03 7.49 -7.83
CA CYS A 469 22.23 7.24 -9.02
C CYS A 469 22.68 6.00 -9.80
N VAL A 470 23.99 5.76 -9.90
CA VAL A 470 24.57 4.54 -10.51
C VAL A 470 24.09 3.30 -9.76
N ASN A 471 24.11 3.30 -8.43
CA ASN A 471 23.62 2.17 -7.63
C ASN A 471 22.12 1.91 -7.86
N LEU A 472 21.30 2.96 -8.05
CA LEU A 472 19.87 2.80 -8.36
C LEU A 472 19.64 2.14 -9.71
N LEU A 473 20.48 2.50 -10.70
CA LEU A 473 20.42 1.90 -12.02
C LEU A 473 20.90 0.45 -12.01
N LEU A 474 21.95 0.14 -11.24
CA LEU A 474 22.45 -1.23 -11.06
C LEU A 474 21.41 -2.12 -10.37
N GLU A 475 20.75 -1.61 -9.32
CA GLU A 475 19.62 -2.28 -8.66
C GLU A 475 18.52 -2.63 -9.68
N ALA A 476 18.07 -1.64 -10.45
CA ALA A 476 17.02 -1.82 -11.45
C ALA A 476 17.42 -2.82 -12.54
N SER A 477 18.66 -2.74 -13.03
CA SER A 477 19.18 -3.65 -14.05
C SER A 477 19.24 -5.09 -13.53
N ASN A 478 19.78 -5.29 -12.32
CA ASN A 478 19.84 -6.60 -11.67
C ASN A 478 18.44 -7.19 -11.44
N TYR A 479 17.50 -6.36 -10.99
CA TYR A 479 16.12 -6.77 -10.76
C TYR A 479 15.44 -7.24 -12.06
N GLN A 480 15.67 -6.54 -13.17
CA GLN A 480 15.11 -6.89 -14.48
C GLN A 480 15.79 -8.13 -15.10
N MET A 481 17.07 -8.35 -14.82
CA MET A 481 17.82 -9.52 -15.30
C MET A 481 17.44 -10.84 -14.61
N MET A 482 16.80 -10.80 -13.44
CA MET A 482 16.47 -11.98 -12.64
C MET A 482 14.96 -12.20 -12.51
N PRO A 483 14.22 -12.44 -13.61
CA PRO A 483 12.75 -12.44 -13.60
C PRO A 483 12.17 -13.41 -12.57
N TYR A 484 12.72 -14.62 -12.42
CA TYR A 484 12.24 -15.62 -11.45
C TYR A 484 12.43 -15.21 -9.99
N MET A 485 13.47 -14.43 -9.69
CA MET A 485 13.82 -13.99 -8.33
C MET A 485 13.06 -12.75 -7.86
N GLN A 486 12.49 -11.98 -8.79
CA GLN A 486 11.72 -10.76 -8.49
C GLN A 486 10.74 -10.89 -7.30
N PRO A 487 9.98 -11.99 -7.14
CA PRO A 487 9.03 -12.15 -6.04
C PRO A 487 9.67 -12.15 -4.65
N VAL A 488 10.94 -12.58 -4.55
CA VAL A 488 11.69 -12.63 -3.28
C VAL A 488 12.69 -11.48 -3.13
N MET A 489 12.74 -10.56 -4.10
CA MET A 489 13.60 -9.38 -4.10
C MET A 489 12.79 -8.10 -3.82
N GLN A 490 11.74 -8.19 -3.01
CA GLN A 490 10.84 -7.06 -2.78
C GLN A 490 11.43 -6.00 -1.84
N SER A 491 11.33 -4.75 -2.24
CA SER A 491 11.59 -3.54 -1.45
C SER A 491 10.52 -2.49 -1.75
N GLU A 492 10.50 -1.39 -1.00
CA GLU A 492 9.62 -0.24 -1.30
C GLU A 492 9.79 0.28 -2.74
N ARG A 493 10.98 0.06 -3.33
CA ARG A 493 11.32 0.50 -4.70
C ARG A 493 10.93 -0.48 -5.79
N THR A 494 10.62 -1.72 -5.44
CA THR A 494 10.18 -2.75 -6.41
C THR A 494 8.68 -3.01 -6.32
N ALA A 495 8.01 -2.43 -5.31
CA ALA A 495 6.57 -2.52 -5.13
C ALA A 495 5.84 -1.54 -6.06
N ILE A 496 4.68 -1.95 -6.57
CA ILE A 496 3.78 -1.09 -7.35
C ILE A 496 3.43 0.17 -6.55
N ARG A 497 3.45 1.33 -7.21
CA ARG A 497 3.04 2.62 -6.63
C ARG A 497 1.52 2.71 -6.53
N SER A 498 0.96 1.99 -5.56
CA SER A 498 -0.46 2.00 -5.24
C SER A 498 -0.67 1.51 -3.81
N ASP A 499 -1.53 2.21 -3.07
CA ASP A 499 -2.03 1.76 -1.76
C ASP A 499 -3.27 0.87 -1.89
N SER A 500 -3.79 0.69 -3.10
CA SER A 500 -5.04 -0.04 -3.35
C SER A 500 -4.74 -1.52 -3.64
N ALA A 501 -5.17 -2.38 -2.74
CA ALA A 501 -5.28 -3.81 -3.00
C ALA A 501 -6.68 -4.11 -3.57
N HIS A 502 -6.81 -5.19 -4.32
CA HIS A 502 -8.05 -5.60 -4.96
C HIS A 502 -8.31 -7.09 -4.74
N LEU A 503 -9.60 -7.45 -4.62
CA LEU A 503 -10.03 -8.83 -4.71
C LEU A 503 -9.90 -9.30 -6.17
N VAL A 504 -9.17 -10.39 -6.39
CA VAL A 504 -8.92 -10.96 -7.71
C VAL A 504 -9.39 -12.41 -7.74
N THR A 505 -10.09 -12.78 -8.81
CA THR A 505 -10.56 -14.14 -9.05
C THR A 505 -9.98 -14.72 -10.33
N LEU A 506 -9.80 -16.03 -10.35
CA LEU A 506 -9.20 -16.75 -11.47
C LEU A 506 -9.88 -18.09 -11.71
N GLY A 507 -10.15 -18.34 -12.99
CA GLY A 507 -10.49 -19.66 -13.52
C GLY A 507 -11.81 -20.22 -12.96
N GLY A 508 -11.85 -21.53 -12.76
CA GLY A 508 -13.06 -22.26 -12.36
C GLY A 508 -13.79 -22.90 -13.54
N VAL A 509 -14.91 -23.56 -13.28
CA VAL A 509 -15.67 -24.31 -14.27
C VAL A 509 -17.16 -23.97 -14.23
N LEU A 510 -17.74 -23.74 -15.41
CA LEU A 510 -19.19 -23.72 -15.61
C LEU A 510 -19.66 -25.15 -15.87
N ARG A 511 -20.09 -25.84 -14.81
CA ARG A 511 -20.42 -27.28 -14.87
C ARG A 511 -21.52 -27.63 -15.88
N GLN A 512 -22.49 -26.74 -16.12
CA GLN A 512 -23.56 -26.99 -17.10
C GLN A 512 -23.04 -27.04 -18.54
N GLN A 513 -21.98 -26.29 -18.85
CA GLN A 513 -21.37 -26.22 -20.18
C GLN A 513 -20.08 -27.05 -20.27
N LEU A 514 -19.58 -27.55 -19.14
CA LEU A 514 -18.28 -28.22 -18.99
C LEU A 514 -17.11 -27.35 -19.48
N VAL A 515 -17.28 -26.03 -19.46
CA VAL A 515 -16.29 -25.05 -19.91
C VAL A 515 -15.47 -24.57 -18.72
N VAL A 516 -14.15 -24.65 -18.85
CA VAL A 516 -13.20 -24.16 -17.85
C VAL A 516 -12.79 -22.74 -18.23
N SER A 517 -12.82 -21.83 -17.26
CA SER A 517 -12.44 -20.43 -17.46
C SER A 517 -10.92 -20.25 -17.40
N LYS A 518 -10.44 -19.27 -18.18
CA LYS A 518 -9.06 -18.75 -18.18
C LYS A 518 -8.98 -17.31 -17.69
N GLU A 519 -10.12 -16.74 -17.34
CA GLU A 519 -10.26 -15.31 -17.05
C GLU A 519 -9.70 -14.98 -15.67
N LEU A 520 -8.87 -13.94 -15.62
CA LEU A 520 -8.43 -13.28 -14.40
C LEU A 520 -9.25 -11.99 -14.26
N ARG A 521 -9.98 -11.83 -13.16
CA ARG A 521 -10.86 -10.66 -12.96
C ARG A 521 -10.55 -9.98 -11.63
N LEU A 522 -10.50 -8.67 -11.64
CA LEU A 522 -10.39 -7.84 -10.44
C LEU A 522 -11.76 -7.25 -10.09
N PHE A 523 -12.05 -7.10 -8.80
CA PHE A 523 -13.25 -6.41 -8.34
C PHE A 523 -12.94 -4.92 -8.10
N ASP A 524 -13.64 -4.05 -8.84
CA ASP A 524 -13.59 -2.61 -8.64
C ASP A 524 -14.66 -2.21 -7.63
N GLU A 525 -14.24 -1.87 -6.41
CA GLU A 525 -15.15 -1.52 -5.32
C GLU A 525 -15.95 -0.24 -5.58
N LYS A 526 -15.42 0.68 -6.39
CA LYS A 526 -16.08 1.96 -6.67
C LYS A 526 -17.18 1.80 -7.70
N ALA A 527 -16.92 1.00 -8.73
CA ALA A 527 -17.89 0.69 -9.76
C ALA A 527 -18.83 -0.44 -9.33
N HIS A 528 -18.48 -1.22 -8.30
CA HIS A 528 -19.12 -2.50 -7.95
C HIS A 528 -19.18 -3.48 -9.13
N GLU A 529 -18.10 -3.51 -9.94
CA GLU A 529 -18.02 -4.31 -11.16
C GLU A 529 -16.74 -5.14 -11.22
N TRP A 530 -16.79 -6.25 -11.97
CA TRP A 530 -15.63 -7.08 -12.25
C TRP A 530 -14.96 -6.64 -13.56
N LYS A 531 -13.69 -6.21 -13.48
CA LYS A 531 -12.88 -5.83 -14.64
C LYS A 531 -11.92 -6.94 -15.02
N ALA A 532 -11.80 -7.22 -16.32
CA ALA A 532 -10.91 -8.26 -16.84
C ALA A 532 -9.44 -7.79 -16.82
N LEU A 533 -8.56 -8.67 -16.36
CA LEU A 533 -7.11 -8.57 -16.51
C LEU A 533 -6.66 -9.47 -17.68
N ALA A 534 -5.36 -9.54 -17.95
CA ALA A 534 -4.85 -10.43 -18.98
C ALA A 534 -5.24 -11.89 -18.65
N PRO A 535 -5.94 -12.60 -19.55
CA PRO A 535 -6.34 -13.98 -19.33
C PRO A 535 -5.13 -14.90 -19.39
N MET A 536 -5.24 -16.09 -18.80
CA MET A 536 -4.27 -17.16 -19.00
C MET A 536 -4.34 -17.71 -20.43
N ASP A 537 -3.23 -18.24 -20.95
CA ASP A 537 -3.23 -18.94 -22.25
C ASP A 537 -4.07 -20.22 -22.21
N ALA A 538 -4.03 -20.94 -21.10
CA ALA A 538 -4.75 -22.18 -20.89
C ALA A 538 -5.75 -22.07 -19.72
N PRO A 539 -6.98 -22.58 -19.87
CA PRO A 539 -7.98 -22.55 -18.80
C PRO A 539 -7.59 -23.48 -17.64
N ARG A 540 -8.03 -23.12 -16.43
CA ARG A 540 -7.67 -23.85 -15.19
C ARG A 540 -8.85 -23.90 -14.22
N TYR A 541 -9.14 -25.09 -13.70
CA TYR A 541 -9.94 -25.27 -12.48
C TYR A 541 -9.25 -26.26 -11.53
N GLN A 542 -9.58 -26.19 -10.24
CA GLN A 542 -8.94 -26.99 -9.18
C GLN A 542 -7.40 -26.87 -9.12
N HIS A 543 -6.89 -25.75 -9.62
CA HIS A 543 -5.49 -25.37 -9.51
C HIS A 543 -5.19 -24.78 -8.12
N GLY A 544 -3.92 -24.77 -7.74
CA GLY A 544 -3.44 -24.03 -6.58
C GLY A 544 -3.12 -22.59 -6.94
N ILE A 545 -3.40 -21.65 -6.04
CA ILE A 545 -2.92 -20.27 -6.16
C ILE A 545 -2.18 -19.83 -4.90
N ALA A 546 -1.18 -18.97 -5.09
CA ALA A 546 -0.42 -18.38 -4.01
C ALA A 546 0.21 -17.07 -4.49
N VAL A 547 0.49 -16.17 -3.55
CA VAL A 547 1.10 -14.88 -3.85
C VAL A 547 2.44 -14.78 -3.14
N ILE A 548 3.51 -14.48 -3.89
CA ILE A 548 4.82 -14.13 -3.34
C ILE A 548 5.18 -12.75 -3.86
N GLY A 549 5.44 -11.79 -2.96
CA GLY A 549 5.89 -10.46 -3.35
C GLY A 549 4.96 -9.74 -4.34
N ASN A 550 3.65 -9.91 -4.17
CA ASN A 550 2.60 -9.42 -5.08
C ASN A 550 2.56 -10.06 -6.48
N PHE A 551 3.33 -11.13 -6.74
CA PHE A 551 3.18 -11.95 -7.94
C PHE A 551 2.25 -13.12 -7.66
N LEU A 552 1.24 -13.32 -8.51
CA LEU A 552 0.31 -14.43 -8.41
C LEU A 552 0.87 -15.66 -9.13
N TYR A 553 0.89 -16.79 -8.45
CA TYR A 553 1.23 -18.09 -9.01
C TYR A 553 -0.02 -18.94 -9.19
N VAL A 554 -0.05 -19.66 -10.30
CA VAL A 554 -1.09 -20.62 -10.68
C VAL A 554 -0.40 -21.94 -10.99
N VAL A 555 -0.64 -22.93 -10.14
CA VAL A 555 0.08 -24.21 -10.14
C VAL A 555 -0.90 -25.34 -10.43
N GLY A 556 -0.55 -26.24 -11.35
CA GLY A 556 -1.28 -27.49 -11.59
C GLY A 556 -2.75 -27.29 -11.96
N GLY A 557 -3.62 -28.13 -11.42
CA GLY A 557 -5.05 -28.17 -11.73
C GLY A 557 -5.35 -28.97 -12.98
N GLN A 558 -6.44 -28.63 -13.67
CA GLN A 558 -6.94 -29.35 -14.84
C GLN A 558 -7.49 -28.38 -15.88
N SER A 559 -7.31 -28.68 -17.18
CA SER A 559 -7.88 -27.91 -18.29
C SER A 559 -9.30 -28.35 -18.66
N ASN A 560 -9.62 -29.62 -18.39
CA ASN A 560 -10.89 -30.25 -18.78
C ASN A 560 -11.58 -30.81 -17.54
N TYR A 561 -12.90 -30.68 -17.47
CA TYR A 561 -13.68 -31.18 -16.34
C TYR A 561 -13.53 -32.70 -16.16
N ASP A 562 -12.89 -33.07 -15.06
CA ASP A 562 -12.72 -34.42 -14.52
C ASP A 562 -12.69 -34.40 -12.98
N THR A 563 -13.44 -35.31 -12.37
CA THR A 563 -13.52 -35.44 -10.90
C THR A 563 -12.49 -36.41 -10.34
N LYS A 564 -11.83 -37.21 -11.19
CA LYS A 564 -10.89 -38.27 -10.77
C LYS A 564 -9.41 -37.87 -10.83
N GLY A 565 -9.07 -36.73 -11.43
CA GLY A 565 -7.70 -36.22 -11.54
C GLY A 565 -6.91 -36.74 -12.75
N LYS A 566 -7.56 -37.40 -13.71
CA LYS A 566 -6.93 -37.96 -14.92
C LYS A 566 -6.34 -36.90 -15.84
N THR A 567 -6.89 -35.70 -15.83
CA THR A 567 -6.46 -34.57 -16.67
C THR A 567 -5.59 -33.57 -15.92
N ALA A 568 -5.02 -33.99 -14.77
CA ALA A 568 -4.11 -33.17 -13.98
C ALA A 568 -2.91 -32.69 -14.83
N VAL A 569 -2.49 -31.47 -14.60
CA VAL A 569 -1.31 -30.86 -15.24
C VAL A 569 -0.25 -30.49 -14.21
N ASP A 570 0.96 -30.27 -14.68
CA ASP A 570 2.17 -29.91 -13.92
C ASP A 570 2.62 -28.46 -14.19
N THR A 571 2.06 -27.81 -15.20
CA THR A 571 2.43 -26.46 -15.61
C THR A 571 2.22 -25.44 -14.49
N VAL A 572 3.14 -24.48 -14.41
CA VAL A 572 3.06 -23.37 -13.45
C VAL A 572 3.20 -22.05 -14.17
N PHE A 573 2.26 -21.15 -13.92
CA PHE A 573 2.26 -19.80 -14.46
C PHE A 573 2.38 -18.77 -13.35
N ARG A 574 3.08 -17.69 -13.65
CA ARG A 574 3.21 -16.52 -12.78
C ARG A 574 2.66 -15.30 -13.50
N TYR A 575 1.77 -14.58 -12.83
CA TYR A 575 1.25 -13.30 -13.26
C TYR A 575 2.03 -12.16 -12.61
N ASP A 576 2.45 -11.22 -13.44
CA ASP A 576 3.08 -9.97 -13.04
C ASP A 576 2.04 -8.82 -13.14
N PRO A 577 1.54 -8.31 -12.00
CA PRO A 577 0.54 -7.25 -11.99
C PRO A 577 1.09 -5.89 -12.47
N ARG A 578 2.41 -5.73 -12.60
CA ARG A 578 3.02 -4.46 -13.05
C ARG A 578 2.82 -4.24 -14.53
N TYR A 579 2.89 -5.33 -15.31
CA TYR A 579 2.82 -5.30 -16.77
C TYR A 579 1.57 -5.98 -17.30
N ASN A 580 0.70 -6.49 -16.41
CA ASN A 580 -0.48 -7.28 -16.75
C ASN A 580 -0.12 -8.45 -17.68
N LYS A 581 0.90 -9.23 -17.31
CA LYS A 581 1.47 -10.30 -18.16
C LYS A 581 1.70 -11.59 -17.40
N TRP A 582 1.54 -12.70 -18.11
CA TRP A 582 1.85 -14.04 -17.62
C TRP A 582 3.22 -14.49 -18.12
N MET A 583 3.87 -15.34 -17.34
CA MET A 583 5.04 -16.11 -17.76
C MET A 583 4.97 -17.51 -17.17
N GLN A 584 5.47 -18.50 -17.91
CA GLN A 584 5.62 -19.85 -17.40
C GLN A 584 6.92 -19.97 -16.58
N VAL A 585 6.86 -20.67 -15.46
CA VAL A 585 8.02 -21.03 -14.62
C VAL A 585 8.16 -22.56 -14.60
N ALA A 586 9.12 -23.10 -13.83
CA ALA A 586 9.32 -24.54 -13.78
C ALA A 586 8.04 -25.30 -13.39
N CYS A 587 7.80 -26.40 -14.11
CA CYS A 587 6.69 -27.30 -13.87
C CYS A 587 6.92 -28.11 -12.59
N LEU A 588 5.82 -28.56 -11.97
CA LEU A 588 5.85 -29.55 -10.90
C LEU A 588 6.53 -30.85 -11.36
N ASN A 589 7.13 -31.59 -10.44
CA ASN A 589 7.66 -32.92 -10.70
C ASN A 589 6.53 -33.94 -10.87
N GLU A 590 5.42 -33.78 -10.14
CA GLU A 590 4.20 -34.58 -10.29
C GLU A 590 3.01 -33.70 -10.69
N LYS A 591 2.21 -34.17 -11.64
CA LYS A 591 0.92 -33.54 -11.99
C LYS A 591 -0.01 -33.60 -10.79
N ARG A 592 -0.70 -32.49 -10.46
CA ARG A 592 -1.56 -32.39 -9.28
C ARG A 592 -2.85 -31.60 -9.55
N THR A 593 -3.95 -32.07 -8.99
CA THR A 593 -5.23 -31.35 -8.85
C THR A 593 -5.80 -31.58 -7.44
N PHE A 594 -6.75 -30.75 -6.99
CA PHE A 594 -7.35 -30.85 -5.64
C PHE A 594 -6.29 -30.88 -4.52
N PHE A 595 -5.19 -30.16 -4.71
CA PHE A 595 -4.07 -30.06 -3.77
C PHE A 595 -4.09 -28.68 -3.10
N HIS A 596 -3.37 -28.54 -1.99
CA HIS A 596 -3.17 -27.24 -1.36
C HIS A 596 -1.87 -26.59 -1.85
N LEU A 597 -1.93 -25.28 -2.12
CA LEU A 597 -0.76 -24.46 -2.42
C LEU A 597 -0.67 -23.31 -1.42
N SER A 598 0.51 -23.10 -0.83
CA SER A 598 0.79 -21.96 0.03
C SER A 598 2.15 -21.34 -0.25
N ALA A 599 2.24 -20.03 -0.07
CA ALA A 599 3.51 -19.32 0.00
C ALA A 599 4.01 -19.30 1.45
N LEU A 600 5.20 -19.83 1.69
CA LEU A 600 5.82 -19.89 3.01
C LEU A 600 7.31 -19.58 2.92
N LYS A 601 7.78 -18.60 3.70
CA LYS A 601 9.20 -18.18 3.76
C LYS A 601 9.81 -17.94 2.36
N GLY A 602 9.06 -17.30 1.46
CA GLY A 602 9.52 -16.98 0.10
C GLY A 602 9.54 -18.15 -0.89
N HIS A 603 9.00 -19.30 -0.52
CA HIS A 603 8.87 -20.51 -1.36
C HIS A 603 7.39 -20.86 -1.56
N LEU A 604 7.09 -21.69 -2.56
CA LEU A 604 5.75 -22.28 -2.71
C LEU A 604 5.78 -23.74 -2.30
N TYR A 605 4.74 -24.19 -1.59
CA TYR A 605 4.59 -25.59 -1.20
C TYR A 605 3.31 -26.15 -1.80
N ALA A 606 3.44 -27.16 -2.67
CA ALA A 606 2.34 -27.92 -3.23
C ALA A 606 2.17 -29.23 -2.44
N VAL A 607 1.04 -29.36 -1.74
CA VAL A 607 0.81 -30.44 -0.77
C VAL A 607 -0.26 -31.40 -1.29
N GLY A 608 0.11 -32.67 -1.47
CA GLY A 608 -0.82 -33.76 -1.79
C GLY A 608 -1.58 -33.56 -3.11
N GLY A 609 -2.88 -33.82 -3.06
CA GLY A 609 -3.78 -33.80 -4.20
C GLY A 609 -4.00 -35.17 -4.81
N ARG A 610 -4.39 -35.19 -6.07
CA ARG A 610 -4.57 -36.41 -6.85
C ARG A 610 -4.18 -36.21 -8.31
N ASN A 611 -3.91 -37.30 -8.99
CA ASN A 611 -3.65 -37.35 -10.43
C ASN A 611 -4.15 -38.67 -11.04
N ALA A 612 -3.73 -38.98 -12.27
CA ALA A 612 -4.13 -40.20 -12.96
C ALA A 612 -3.72 -41.50 -12.24
N ALA A 613 -2.67 -41.47 -11.41
CA ALA A 613 -2.19 -42.62 -10.64
C ALA A 613 -2.94 -42.81 -9.31
N GLY A 614 -3.60 -41.77 -8.79
CA GLY A 614 -4.35 -41.83 -7.53
C GLY A 614 -4.13 -40.62 -6.64
N GLU A 615 -4.34 -40.83 -5.35
CA GLU A 615 -4.16 -39.84 -4.28
C GLU A 615 -2.66 -39.67 -3.95
N LEU A 616 -2.23 -38.46 -3.62
CA LEU A 616 -0.82 -38.11 -3.40
C LEU A 616 -0.56 -37.69 -1.95
N ALA A 617 0.52 -38.23 -1.38
CA ALA A 617 1.06 -37.81 -0.08
C ALA A 617 2.29 -36.89 -0.23
N THR A 618 2.85 -36.81 -1.44
CA THR A 618 4.06 -36.05 -1.77
C THR A 618 3.85 -34.55 -1.60
N VAL A 619 4.93 -33.87 -1.20
CA VAL A 619 4.97 -32.41 -1.03
C VAL A 619 6.15 -31.88 -1.82
N GLU A 620 5.92 -30.84 -2.60
CA GLU A 620 6.94 -30.19 -3.42
C GLU A 620 7.13 -28.74 -3.00
N CYS A 621 8.38 -28.28 -2.97
CA CYS A 621 8.79 -26.93 -2.65
C CYS A 621 9.42 -26.26 -3.88
N TYR A 622 8.83 -25.16 -4.34
CA TYR A 622 9.38 -24.31 -5.38
C TYR A 622 10.30 -23.24 -4.79
N ASN A 623 11.51 -23.16 -5.33
CA ASN A 623 12.45 -22.09 -5.01
C ASN A 623 12.51 -21.05 -6.17
N PRO A 624 11.99 -19.83 -5.98
CA PRO A 624 12.08 -18.77 -7.00
C PRO A 624 13.52 -18.37 -7.36
N ARG A 625 14.51 -18.68 -6.51
CA ARG A 625 15.92 -18.37 -6.76
C ARG A 625 16.54 -19.27 -7.82
N THR A 626 16.18 -20.55 -7.81
CA THR A 626 16.70 -21.54 -8.77
C THR A 626 15.70 -21.83 -9.88
N ASN A 627 14.44 -21.41 -9.73
CA ASN A 627 13.34 -21.79 -10.63
C ASN A 627 13.21 -23.32 -10.72
N GLU A 628 13.17 -23.99 -9.57
CA GLU A 628 13.10 -25.45 -9.48
C GLU A 628 12.14 -25.91 -8.38
N TRP A 629 11.53 -27.07 -8.59
CA TRP A 629 10.72 -27.77 -7.60
C TRP A 629 11.51 -28.94 -7.01
N THR A 630 11.50 -29.07 -5.69
CA THR A 630 12.18 -30.16 -4.97
C THR A 630 11.20 -30.85 -4.02
N TYR A 631 11.39 -32.14 -3.77
CA TYR A 631 10.57 -32.86 -2.78
C TYR A 631 11.02 -32.53 -1.35
N VAL A 632 10.05 -32.36 -0.47
CA VAL A 632 10.23 -32.20 0.98
C VAL A 632 9.48 -33.32 1.71
N ALA A 633 9.45 -33.30 3.05
CA ALA A 633 8.77 -34.34 3.82
C ALA A 633 7.32 -34.51 3.40
N LYS A 634 6.99 -35.74 3.01
CA LYS A 634 5.64 -36.16 2.62
C LYS A 634 4.69 -36.22 3.83
N MET A 635 3.40 -36.18 3.55
CA MET A 635 2.35 -36.54 4.52
C MET A 635 2.40 -38.05 4.82
N ASN A 636 1.88 -38.45 5.98
CA ASN A 636 1.80 -39.86 6.36
C ASN A 636 0.82 -40.63 5.47
N GLU A 637 -0.33 -40.03 5.19
CA GLU A 637 -1.37 -40.56 4.32
C GLU A 637 -1.57 -39.63 3.11
N PRO A 638 -2.07 -40.14 1.98
CA PRO A 638 -2.41 -39.29 0.84
C PRO A 638 -3.73 -38.56 1.10
N HIS A 639 -3.79 -37.29 0.70
CA HIS A 639 -4.98 -36.45 0.88
C HIS A 639 -5.26 -35.64 -0.38
N TYR A 640 -6.53 -35.50 -0.75
CA TYR A 640 -6.99 -34.52 -1.73
C TYR A 640 -8.19 -33.75 -1.21
N GLY A 641 -8.45 -32.57 -1.77
CA GLY A 641 -9.55 -31.71 -1.35
C GLY A 641 -9.42 -31.19 0.09
N HIS A 642 -8.21 -31.23 0.66
CA HIS A 642 -7.90 -30.59 1.94
C HIS A 642 -7.69 -29.09 1.73
N ALA A 643 -7.77 -28.32 2.81
CA ALA A 643 -7.47 -26.89 2.80
C ALA A 643 -6.31 -26.57 3.72
N GLY A 644 -5.62 -25.46 3.46
CA GLY A 644 -4.49 -25.07 4.27
C GLY A 644 -4.27 -23.57 4.31
N THR A 645 -3.41 -23.16 5.24
CA THR A 645 -2.99 -21.76 5.40
C THR A 645 -1.64 -21.69 6.11
N VAL A 646 -1.05 -20.50 6.18
CA VAL A 646 0.26 -20.25 6.78
C VAL A 646 0.12 -19.28 7.94
N TYR A 647 0.73 -19.62 9.07
CA TYR A 647 0.82 -18.74 10.24
C TYR A 647 2.10 -19.00 11.03
N GLY A 648 2.75 -17.94 11.52
CA GLY A 648 3.92 -18.05 12.39
C GLY A 648 5.12 -18.78 11.77
N GLY A 649 5.24 -18.81 10.43
CA GLY A 649 6.31 -19.54 9.75
C GLY A 649 6.07 -21.04 9.58
N TYR A 650 4.85 -21.51 9.87
CA TYR A 650 4.41 -22.89 9.69
C TYR A 650 3.26 -22.96 8.68
N MET A 651 3.11 -24.09 8.01
CA MET A 651 1.96 -24.38 7.15
C MET A 651 1.03 -25.36 7.86
N TYR A 652 -0.28 -25.09 7.82
CA TYR A 652 -1.31 -25.89 8.44
C TYR A 652 -2.23 -26.44 7.36
N ILE A 653 -2.53 -27.75 7.43
CA ILE A 653 -3.42 -28.46 6.51
C ILE A 653 -4.53 -29.13 7.32
N SER A 654 -5.78 -28.91 6.94
CA SER A 654 -6.96 -29.44 7.62
C SER A 654 -7.82 -30.30 6.70
N GLY A 655 -8.36 -31.39 7.27
CA GLY A 655 -9.39 -32.22 6.66
C GLY A 655 -9.01 -32.81 5.30
N GLY A 656 -9.96 -32.80 4.37
CA GLY A 656 -9.83 -33.42 3.06
C GLY A 656 -10.34 -34.85 3.03
N ILE A 657 -9.95 -35.57 1.98
CA ILE A 657 -10.43 -36.92 1.69
C ILE A 657 -9.22 -37.84 1.51
N THR A 658 -9.29 -38.99 2.18
CA THR A 658 -8.32 -40.09 2.10
C THR A 658 -9.10 -41.38 1.93
N HIS A 659 -8.82 -42.15 0.87
CA HIS A 659 -9.48 -43.44 0.62
C HIS A 659 -11.02 -43.35 0.70
N ASP A 660 -11.58 -42.33 0.05
CA ASP A 660 -13.03 -42.02 0.04
C ASP A 660 -13.65 -41.68 1.42
N THR A 661 -12.82 -41.40 2.43
CA THR A 661 -13.28 -40.99 3.76
C THR A 661 -12.88 -39.55 4.11
N PHE A 662 -13.84 -38.78 4.62
CA PHE A 662 -13.62 -37.41 5.06
C PHE A 662 -12.83 -37.35 6.36
N GLN A 663 -11.84 -36.46 6.40
CA GLN A 663 -10.92 -36.29 7.51
C GLN A 663 -11.25 -35.02 8.31
N LYS A 664 -10.79 -34.97 9.56
CA LYS A 664 -10.91 -33.79 10.46
C LYS A 664 -9.58 -33.34 11.05
N GLU A 665 -8.52 -34.06 10.76
CA GLU A 665 -7.18 -33.88 11.29
C GLU A 665 -6.62 -32.53 10.85
N LEU A 666 -5.81 -31.94 11.75
CA LEU A 666 -5.01 -30.75 11.46
C LEU A 666 -3.53 -31.14 11.53
N MET A 667 -2.82 -30.97 10.43
CA MET A 667 -1.39 -31.24 10.30
C MET A 667 -0.63 -29.92 10.17
N CYS A 668 0.48 -29.80 10.88
CA CYS A 668 1.34 -28.62 10.90
C CYS A 668 2.73 -28.99 10.38
N PHE A 669 3.16 -28.35 9.30
CA PHE A 669 4.47 -28.51 8.68
C PHE A 669 5.43 -27.42 9.13
N ASP A 670 6.57 -27.85 9.66
CA ASP A 670 7.73 -27.01 9.91
C ASP A 670 8.71 -27.13 8.74
N PRO A 671 8.90 -26.07 7.93
CA PRO A 671 9.83 -26.09 6.80
C PRO A 671 11.30 -26.09 7.21
N ASP A 672 11.65 -25.64 8.43
CA ASP A 672 13.05 -25.62 8.88
C ASP A 672 13.47 -27.00 9.40
N ALA A 673 12.56 -27.70 10.06
CA ALA A 673 12.76 -29.06 10.54
C ALA A 673 12.41 -30.14 9.50
N ASP A 674 11.81 -29.75 8.37
CA ASP A 674 11.24 -30.61 7.34
C ASP A 674 10.37 -31.74 7.93
N LYS A 675 9.38 -31.35 8.76
CA LYS A 675 8.61 -32.31 9.55
C LYS A 675 7.15 -31.90 9.73
N TRP A 676 6.28 -32.89 9.66
CA TRP A 676 4.86 -32.79 9.99
C TRP A 676 4.59 -33.14 11.46
N THR A 677 3.71 -32.38 12.10
CA THR A 677 3.21 -32.61 13.45
C THR A 677 1.69 -32.53 13.47
N GLN A 678 1.05 -33.44 14.20
CA GLN A 678 -0.40 -33.42 14.36
C GLN A 678 -0.79 -32.40 15.44
N LYS A 679 -1.89 -31.68 15.19
CA LYS A 679 -2.51 -30.70 16.10
C LYS A 679 -3.94 -31.13 16.45
N ALA A 680 -4.61 -30.37 17.31
CA ALA A 680 -5.99 -30.65 17.67
C ALA A 680 -6.88 -30.74 16.41
N PRO A 681 -7.67 -31.83 16.25
CA PRO A 681 -8.53 -32.00 15.09
C PRO A 681 -9.73 -31.06 15.14
N MET A 682 -10.28 -30.74 13.97
CA MET A 682 -11.53 -30.00 13.82
C MET A 682 -12.70 -30.75 14.48
N THR A 683 -13.77 -30.00 14.74
CA THR A 683 -15.01 -30.57 15.30
C THR A 683 -15.76 -31.40 14.26
N THR A 684 -15.78 -30.93 13.01
CA THR A 684 -16.54 -31.54 11.90
C THR A 684 -15.60 -32.05 10.81
N VAL A 685 -15.83 -33.27 10.33
CA VAL A 685 -15.14 -33.80 9.14
C VAL A 685 -15.57 -33.02 7.90
N ARG A 686 -14.64 -32.69 7.01
CA ARG A 686 -14.95 -31.90 5.81
C ARG A 686 -13.90 -32.07 4.73
N GLY A 687 -14.34 -31.99 3.48
CA GLY A 687 -13.50 -31.89 2.30
C GLY A 687 -13.98 -30.78 1.38
N LEU A 688 -13.15 -30.39 0.42
CA LEU A 688 -13.40 -29.30 -0.53
C LEU A 688 -13.76 -27.97 0.15
N HIS A 689 -13.38 -27.81 1.42
CA HIS A 689 -13.52 -26.58 2.20
C HIS A 689 -12.39 -25.60 1.89
N CYS A 690 -12.43 -24.43 2.51
CA CYS A 690 -11.33 -23.48 2.46
C CYS A 690 -10.80 -23.16 3.86
N MET A 691 -9.56 -22.68 3.88
CA MET A 691 -8.86 -22.28 5.09
C MET A 691 -8.09 -21.00 4.82
N CYS A 692 -8.10 -20.07 5.77
CA CYS A 692 -7.34 -18.82 5.67
C CYS A 692 -6.94 -18.29 7.05
N THR A 693 -5.98 -17.39 7.07
CA THR A 693 -5.47 -16.79 8.32
C THR A 693 -5.87 -15.33 8.38
N VAL A 694 -6.46 -14.90 9.49
CA VAL A 694 -6.72 -13.48 9.80
C VAL A 694 -6.21 -13.21 11.20
N GLY A 695 -5.28 -12.27 11.34
CA GLY A 695 -4.60 -12.01 12.60
C GLY A 695 -3.85 -13.24 13.10
N ASP A 696 -4.19 -13.71 14.30
CA ASP A 696 -3.61 -14.89 14.97
C ASP A 696 -4.48 -16.15 14.88
N ARG A 697 -5.52 -16.14 14.04
CA ARG A 697 -6.53 -17.19 13.94
C ARG A 697 -6.59 -17.81 12.55
N LEU A 698 -6.77 -19.12 12.52
CA LEU A 698 -6.82 -19.93 11.31
C LEU A 698 -8.25 -20.42 11.11
N TYR A 699 -8.96 -19.83 10.16
CA TYR A 699 -10.38 -20.07 9.91
C TYR A 699 -10.57 -21.22 8.94
N VAL A 700 -11.52 -22.11 9.25
CA VAL A 700 -11.99 -23.17 8.37
C VAL A 700 -13.46 -22.96 8.06
N ILE A 701 -13.77 -22.95 6.77
CA ILE A 701 -15.05 -22.47 6.25
C ILE A 701 -15.54 -23.40 5.13
N GLY A 702 -16.82 -23.75 5.18
CA GLY A 702 -17.50 -24.47 4.11
C GLY A 702 -17.03 -25.91 3.92
N GLY A 703 -17.15 -26.37 2.68
CA GLY A 703 -16.90 -27.73 2.24
C GLY A 703 -18.12 -28.63 2.33
N ASN A 704 -17.88 -29.94 2.23
CA ASN A 704 -18.89 -30.97 2.26
C ASN A 704 -18.45 -32.18 3.10
N HIS A 705 -19.43 -32.99 3.46
CA HIS A 705 -19.25 -34.34 3.99
C HIS A 705 -20.41 -35.24 3.56
N PHE A 706 -20.43 -36.49 3.99
CA PHE A 706 -21.60 -37.36 3.81
C PHE A 706 -22.64 -37.13 4.92
N ARG A 707 -23.91 -36.98 4.53
CA ARG A 707 -25.09 -37.22 5.36
C ARG A 707 -25.47 -38.69 5.22
N GLY A 708 -25.37 -39.46 6.30
CA GLY A 708 -25.61 -40.90 6.27
C GLY A 708 -24.49 -41.65 5.54
N THR A 709 -24.84 -42.58 4.64
CA THR A 709 -23.85 -43.48 4.00
C THR A 709 -23.30 -42.99 2.65
N SER A 710 -23.94 -42.05 1.96
CA SER A 710 -23.50 -41.66 0.60
C SER A 710 -23.98 -40.31 0.06
N ASP A 711 -24.93 -39.63 0.71
CA ASP A 711 -25.43 -38.35 0.19
C ASP A 711 -24.53 -37.20 0.66
N TYR A 712 -24.04 -36.38 -0.27
CA TYR A 712 -23.25 -35.19 0.10
C TYR A 712 -24.13 -34.12 0.74
N ASP A 713 -23.64 -33.50 1.80
CA ASP A 713 -24.27 -32.39 2.53
C ASP A 713 -23.28 -31.24 2.69
N ASP A 714 -23.79 -30.02 2.63
CA ASP A 714 -22.99 -28.80 2.77
C ASP A 714 -22.62 -28.56 4.25
N VAL A 715 -21.36 -28.25 4.53
CA VAL A 715 -20.91 -27.89 5.89
C VAL A 715 -21.05 -26.39 6.10
N LEU A 716 -22.09 -25.98 6.83
CA LEU A 716 -22.32 -24.56 7.16
C LEU A 716 -21.53 -24.10 8.39
N SER A 717 -21.23 -25.01 9.32
CA SER A 717 -20.50 -24.68 10.54
C SER A 717 -19.07 -24.27 10.22
N CYS A 718 -18.69 -23.11 10.76
CA CYS A 718 -17.36 -22.56 10.65
C CYS A 718 -16.68 -22.58 12.02
N GLU A 719 -15.37 -22.71 12.02
CA GLU A 719 -14.55 -22.75 13.23
C GLU A 719 -13.21 -22.07 12.94
N TYR A 720 -12.60 -21.45 13.95
CA TYR A 720 -11.21 -21.01 13.87
C TYR A 720 -10.35 -21.77 14.87
N TYR A 721 -9.11 -21.99 14.49
CA TYR A 721 -8.08 -22.59 15.31
C TYR A 721 -7.15 -21.51 15.87
N SER A 722 -6.83 -21.62 17.16
CA SER A 722 -5.82 -20.80 17.83
C SER A 722 -4.53 -21.60 17.99
N PRO A 723 -3.45 -21.28 17.26
CA PRO A 723 -2.19 -22.02 17.35
C PRO A 723 -1.53 -21.95 18.74
N ALA A 724 -1.75 -20.87 19.47
CA ALA A 724 -1.22 -20.68 20.82
C ALA A 724 -1.89 -21.62 21.84
N LEU A 725 -3.18 -21.92 21.64
CA LEU A 725 -3.98 -22.73 22.56
C LEU A 725 -4.15 -24.19 22.10
N ASP A 726 -3.86 -24.49 20.82
CA ASP A 726 -4.13 -25.78 20.18
C ASP A 726 -5.60 -26.21 20.32
N LEU A 727 -6.51 -25.27 20.04
CA LEU A 727 -7.95 -25.44 20.22
C LEU A 727 -8.75 -24.80 19.08
N TRP A 728 -9.88 -25.44 18.74
CA TRP A 728 -10.88 -24.94 17.80
C TRP A 728 -12.03 -24.25 18.54
N THR A 729 -12.47 -23.12 18.00
CA THR A 729 -13.61 -22.35 18.51
C THR A 729 -14.66 -22.19 17.40
N PRO A 730 -15.94 -22.54 17.65
CA PRO A 730 -17.01 -22.34 16.68
C PRO A 730 -17.31 -20.85 16.49
N ILE A 731 -17.70 -20.49 15.28
CA ILE A 731 -18.12 -19.14 14.89
C ILE A 731 -19.44 -19.18 14.12
N ALA A 732 -19.98 -18.02 13.75
CA ALA A 732 -21.20 -17.93 12.96
C ALA A 732 -21.14 -18.81 11.69
N ALA A 733 -22.24 -19.54 11.45
CA ALA A 733 -22.37 -20.41 10.30
C ALA A 733 -22.56 -19.61 9.00
N MET A 734 -22.11 -20.16 7.88
CA MET A 734 -22.30 -19.55 6.56
C MET A 734 -23.78 -19.39 6.22
N LEU A 735 -24.13 -18.36 5.45
CA LEU A 735 -25.50 -18.14 4.98
C LEU A 735 -25.92 -19.20 3.95
N ARG A 736 -24.97 -19.68 3.17
CA ARG A 736 -25.17 -20.72 2.14
C ARG A 736 -23.96 -21.64 2.07
N GLY A 737 -24.22 -22.92 1.85
CA GLY A 737 -23.20 -23.94 1.66
C GLY A 737 -22.40 -23.72 0.38
N GLN A 738 -21.07 -23.72 0.51
CA GLN A 738 -20.15 -23.59 -0.61
C GLN A 738 -18.97 -24.56 -0.43
N SER A 739 -18.79 -25.46 -1.40
CA SER A 739 -17.58 -26.26 -1.61
C SER A 739 -16.84 -25.76 -2.84
N ASP A 740 -15.56 -26.13 -2.99
CA ASP A 740 -14.76 -25.77 -4.16
C ASP A 740 -14.71 -24.25 -4.41
N VAL A 741 -14.51 -23.49 -3.33
CA VAL A 741 -14.59 -22.02 -3.34
C VAL A 741 -13.24 -21.36 -3.60
N GLY A 742 -13.31 -20.10 -4.02
CA GLY A 742 -12.21 -19.14 -3.85
C GLY A 742 -12.30 -18.51 -2.46
N VAL A 743 -11.18 -18.37 -1.76
CA VAL A 743 -11.11 -17.65 -0.48
C VAL A 743 -10.04 -16.57 -0.55
N ALA A 744 -10.35 -15.35 -0.12
CA ALA A 744 -9.40 -14.25 -0.02
C ALA A 744 -9.61 -13.47 1.27
N VAL A 745 -8.52 -12.98 1.85
CA VAL A 745 -8.56 -12.05 2.99
C VAL A 745 -8.33 -10.65 2.45
N PHE A 746 -9.33 -9.80 2.58
CA PHE A 746 -9.31 -8.44 2.08
C PHE A 746 -9.80 -7.49 3.17
N GLU A 747 -8.99 -6.48 3.51
CA GLU A 747 -9.27 -5.52 4.61
C GLU A 747 -9.66 -6.22 5.93
N ASN A 748 -8.90 -7.23 6.34
CA ASN A 748 -9.14 -8.07 7.53
C ASN A 748 -10.47 -8.83 7.54
N LYS A 749 -11.17 -8.92 6.41
CA LYS A 749 -12.40 -9.68 6.25
C LYS A 749 -12.19 -10.86 5.31
N ILE A 750 -12.94 -11.93 5.54
CA ILE A 750 -12.82 -13.16 4.74
C ILE A 750 -13.89 -13.15 3.67
N TYR A 751 -13.49 -13.25 2.41
CA TYR A 751 -14.37 -13.33 1.26
C TYR A 751 -14.36 -14.76 0.73
N VAL A 752 -15.55 -15.37 0.64
CA VAL A 752 -15.79 -16.68 0.06
C VAL A 752 -16.55 -16.50 -1.24
N VAL A 753 -15.95 -16.98 -2.34
CA VAL A 753 -16.33 -16.62 -3.70
C VAL A 753 -16.72 -17.87 -4.48
N GLY A 754 -17.94 -17.88 -5.01
CA GLY A 754 -18.42 -18.91 -5.94
C GLY A 754 -18.55 -20.31 -5.34
N GLY A 755 -18.28 -21.35 -6.12
CA GLY A 755 -18.27 -22.74 -5.66
C GLY A 755 -19.54 -23.52 -5.99
N TYR A 756 -19.74 -24.63 -5.30
CA TYR A 756 -20.85 -25.57 -5.50
C TYR A 756 -21.61 -25.78 -4.19
N SER A 757 -22.94 -25.73 -4.25
CA SER A 757 -23.81 -26.16 -3.15
C SER A 757 -24.28 -27.58 -3.43
N TRP A 758 -23.97 -28.49 -2.51
CA TRP A 758 -24.38 -29.89 -2.60
C TRP A 758 -25.86 -30.10 -2.31
N ASN A 759 -26.41 -29.30 -1.39
CA ASN A 759 -27.84 -29.37 -1.06
C ASN A 759 -28.71 -28.92 -2.23
N ASN A 760 -28.30 -27.85 -2.92
CA ASN A 760 -29.03 -27.35 -4.10
C ASN A 760 -28.56 -27.98 -5.41
N ARG A 761 -27.49 -28.79 -5.37
CA ARG A 761 -26.85 -29.46 -6.51
C ARG A 761 -26.48 -28.53 -7.66
N CYS A 762 -26.16 -27.27 -7.37
CA CYS A 762 -25.86 -26.24 -8.37
C CYS A 762 -24.59 -25.46 -8.07
N MET A 763 -23.99 -24.89 -9.12
CA MET A 763 -22.96 -23.86 -8.95
C MET A 763 -23.61 -22.60 -8.39
N VAL A 764 -22.86 -21.86 -7.57
CA VAL A 764 -23.33 -20.63 -6.96
C VAL A 764 -22.42 -19.47 -7.32
N GLU A 765 -23.01 -18.33 -7.61
CA GLU A 765 -22.34 -17.06 -7.94
C GLU A 765 -22.09 -16.19 -6.70
N ILE A 766 -22.66 -16.58 -5.55
CA ILE A 766 -22.65 -15.76 -4.34
C ILE A 766 -21.23 -15.48 -3.84
N VAL A 767 -21.00 -14.22 -3.46
CA VAL A 767 -19.85 -13.81 -2.65
C VAL A 767 -20.31 -13.48 -1.24
N GLN A 768 -19.82 -14.26 -0.28
CA GLN A 768 -20.08 -14.08 1.15
C GLN A 768 -18.86 -13.44 1.82
N LYS A 769 -19.09 -12.49 2.71
CA LYS A 769 -18.06 -11.84 3.52
C LYS A 769 -18.32 -12.10 4.99
N TYR A 770 -17.31 -12.61 5.67
CA TYR A 770 -17.30 -12.75 7.11
C TYR A 770 -16.48 -11.63 7.74
N ASP A 771 -17.04 -11.02 8.78
CA ASP A 771 -16.39 -10.02 9.61
C ASP A 771 -15.94 -10.66 10.94
N PRO A 772 -14.62 -10.92 11.12
CA PRO A 772 -14.10 -11.56 12.33
C PRO A 772 -14.29 -10.75 13.62
N GLU A 773 -14.47 -9.42 13.53
CA GLU A 773 -14.66 -8.58 14.71
C GLU A 773 -16.09 -8.67 15.25
N LYS A 774 -17.06 -8.87 14.35
CA LYS A 774 -18.49 -8.95 14.68
C LYS A 774 -19.02 -10.37 14.78
N ASP A 775 -18.28 -11.34 14.26
CA ASP A 775 -18.73 -12.73 14.08
C ASP A 775 -20.01 -12.82 13.22
N GLU A 776 -20.02 -12.14 12.07
CA GLU A 776 -21.21 -12.04 11.21
C GLU A 776 -20.90 -12.25 9.73
N TRP A 777 -21.81 -12.94 9.04
CA TRP A 777 -21.77 -13.15 7.60
C TRP A 777 -22.68 -12.19 6.85
N HIS A 778 -22.20 -11.68 5.73
CA HIS A 778 -22.93 -10.77 4.84
C HIS A 778 -22.83 -11.27 3.39
N LYS A 779 -23.94 -11.26 2.65
CA LYS A 779 -23.88 -11.32 1.18
C LYS A 779 -23.39 -9.97 0.67
N VAL A 780 -22.39 -9.95 -0.22
CA VAL A 780 -21.83 -8.69 -0.74
C VAL A 780 -22.29 -8.44 -2.18
N PHE A 781 -21.93 -9.32 -3.10
CA PHE A 781 -22.27 -9.24 -4.52
C PHE A 781 -22.26 -10.64 -5.14
N ASP A 782 -22.67 -10.74 -6.39
CA ASP A 782 -22.65 -11.98 -7.16
C ASP A 782 -21.53 -11.93 -8.21
N LEU A 783 -20.92 -13.07 -8.48
CA LEU A 783 -20.04 -13.26 -9.63
C LEU A 783 -20.85 -13.11 -10.92
N PRO A 784 -20.23 -12.65 -12.03
CA PRO A 784 -20.92 -12.57 -13.31
C PRO A 784 -21.37 -13.94 -13.84
N GLU A 785 -20.69 -15.01 -13.40
CA GLU A 785 -20.94 -16.39 -13.79
C GLU A 785 -20.84 -17.32 -12.56
N SER A 786 -21.73 -18.31 -12.46
CA SER A 786 -21.73 -19.30 -11.38
C SER A 786 -20.63 -20.34 -11.63
N LEU A 787 -19.44 -20.11 -11.07
CA LEU A 787 -18.24 -20.91 -11.27
C LEU A 787 -17.90 -21.77 -10.05
N GLY A 788 -17.65 -23.06 -10.27
CA GLY A 788 -17.07 -23.96 -9.26
C GLY A 788 -15.56 -24.10 -9.40
N GLY A 789 -14.85 -24.34 -8.30
CA GLY A 789 -13.39 -24.49 -8.31
C GLY A 789 -12.66 -23.21 -8.74
N ILE A 790 -13.33 -22.06 -8.59
CA ILE A 790 -12.74 -20.72 -8.76
C ILE A 790 -11.73 -20.48 -7.64
N ARG A 791 -10.70 -19.70 -7.93
CA ARG A 791 -9.72 -19.28 -6.92
C ARG A 791 -9.76 -17.78 -6.74
N ALA A 792 -9.50 -17.32 -5.52
CA ALA A 792 -9.54 -15.91 -5.16
C ALA A 792 -8.30 -15.52 -4.34
N CYS A 793 -7.79 -14.32 -4.54
CA CYS A 793 -6.70 -13.77 -3.73
C CYS A 793 -6.80 -12.24 -3.69
N THR A 794 -5.88 -11.63 -2.96
CA THR A 794 -5.73 -10.18 -2.91
C THR A 794 -4.43 -9.78 -3.58
N LEU A 795 -4.51 -8.81 -4.49
CA LEU A 795 -3.35 -8.29 -5.22
C LEU A 795 -3.42 -6.78 -5.33
N THR A 796 -2.26 -6.14 -5.29
CA THR A 796 -2.10 -4.75 -5.73
C THR A 796 -1.84 -4.76 -7.23
N VAL A 797 -2.78 -4.22 -8.01
CA VAL A 797 -2.70 -4.14 -9.47
C VAL A 797 -3.29 -2.82 -9.91
N PHE A 798 -2.74 -2.21 -10.96
CA PHE A 798 -3.40 -1.06 -11.56
C PHE A 798 -4.68 -1.52 -12.26
N PRO A 799 -5.85 -0.95 -11.93
CA PRO A 799 -7.05 -1.21 -12.71
C PRO A 799 -6.76 -0.83 -14.18
N PRO A 800 -7.24 -1.63 -15.15
CA PRO A 800 -7.22 -1.20 -16.55
C PRO A 800 -7.87 0.17 -16.64
N ASP A 801 -7.20 1.14 -17.27
CA ASP A 801 -7.84 2.42 -17.59
C ASP A 801 -9.08 2.13 -18.44
N ASP A 802 -10.18 2.84 -18.18
CA ASP A 802 -11.40 2.80 -19.01
C ASP A 802 -11.07 3.46 -20.37
N LEU A 803 -10.27 2.79 -21.20
CA LEU A 803 -10.10 3.15 -22.58
C LEU A 803 -11.46 2.93 -23.25
N SER A 804 -12.15 4.05 -23.46
CA SER A 804 -13.29 4.19 -24.35
C SER A 804 -13.05 3.39 -25.64
N GLY A 805 -13.84 2.34 -25.83
CA GLY A 805 -13.75 1.45 -26.99
C GLY A 805 -13.85 0.00 -26.59
N SER A 806 -14.99 -0.39 -26.03
CA SER A 806 -15.43 -1.78 -26.12
C SER A 806 -15.37 -2.21 -27.60
N PRO A 807 -14.66 -3.29 -27.97
CA PRO A 807 -15.27 -4.16 -28.94
C PRO A 807 -16.53 -4.67 -28.25
N SER A 808 -17.66 -4.48 -28.93
CA SER A 808 -18.96 -5.04 -28.60
C SER A 808 -18.89 -6.35 -27.81
N ARG A 809 -19.81 -6.51 -26.86
CA ARG A 809 -20.27 -7.82 -26.36
C ARG A 809 -20.53 -8.75 -27.55
N GLU A 810 -19.51 -9.46 -28.00
CA GLU A 810 -19.66 -10.66 -28.79
C GLU A 810 -19.56 -11.81 -27.82
N SER A 811 -20.73 -12.35 -27.50
CA SER A 811 -20.88 -13.69 -26.94
C SER A 811 -19.96 -14.66 -27.71
N PRO A 812 -19.17 -15.51 -27.05
CA PRO A 812 -18.42 -16.57 -27.73
C PRO A 812 -19.39 -17.71 -28.07
N LEU A 813 -20.39 -17.44 -28.91
CA LEU A 813 -21.36 -18.41 -29.41
C LEU A 813 -21.82 -17.98 -30.81
N SER A 814 -20.99 -18.27 -31.80
CA SER A 814 -21.26 -18.49 -33.24
C SER A 814 -19.94 -18.23 -33.98
N ALA A 815 -19.36 -19.08 -34.84
CA ALA A 815 -19.86 -20.15 -35.70
C ALA A 815 -18.65 -20.97 -36.24
N PRO A 816 -18.82 -21.95 -37.14
CA PRO A 816 -19.96 -22.84 -37.36
C PRO A 816 -19.75 -24.25 -36.78
#